data_AF-A0A0C2VGG5-F1
#
_entry.id   AF-A0A0C2VGG5-F1
#
_cell.length_a   1.000
_cell.length_b   1.000
_cell.length_c   1.000
_cell.angle_alpha   90.00
_cell.angle_beta   90.00
_cell.angle_gamma   90.00
#
_symmetry.space_group_name_H-M   'P 1'
#
loop_
_entity.id
_entity.type
_entity.pdbx_description
1 polymer ?
#
loop_
_entity_poly.entity_id
_entity_poly.type
_entity_poly.pdbx_seq_one_letter_code
_entity_poly.pdbx_strand_id
1 'polypeptide(L)'
;MKKMILFIILPLILFVPLAIWFISSFQFNNTPAQAEHNGIKYPARITGESYEVYRDDQWEPMTIKGVNMGMAKPGTFPGQAGITREEYDRWFEMIGEMNANTIRVYTLHPPAFYDALAEYNAAAEKPLYVIHGVWADEEPLVETLDAFNTESTESFQREIRQIADVIHGNAEIEPEPGHASGTYESDVSPYVIGWMIGIEWYPLMVDNMKQVYPDLPQFSGEHIVTENAEPMEIWLAEQFEFLADYEINEYQSMRPLSFTNWVTTDNIDQPAEPSAEEDMATVDPNLINVTGDIAEAGMFASYHVYPYYPDFLNLEERYTEYIDHRGERNNYAGYLNDLKESHTLPILISEFGIPASRGMTHKNPFGWNQGFIEEKEQGEILTRLYEDMMELDMLGGLVFTWQDEWFKRTWNTMDYDNPDRRPFWSNAQTNEQQFGLLSFDRHLGKVNGKRDEEAVLLGDYNGAVEELSVLHDERYLYVQLSLPDLSEDFWQEQSLDLYFSIRSDQGIETEEGQADFRARINGQEGKFEVAGDYDSFYFDYAERLNMIPANEPLDEFHPIRLALNREFIRPDTNEVMAFESYETGILKFGIGDPNDEAYNSLADYYYTDEGVFEIRIPWMLLNARDPSQREFIGDMRKDGISASMTVESIRLSAAVIRNDGQAVIEQTPFNSYSWEQWDLPQYKERLKRSYDILKDFFNTID
;
A
#
# COMPACT_ATOMS: atom_id res chain seq x y z
N MET A 1 16.12 44.33 53.27
CA MET A 1 15.61 43.26 52.39
C MET A 1 14.93 43.76 51.12
N LYS A 2 13.98 44.71 51.12
CA LYS A 2 13.27 45.13 49.89
C LYS A 2 14.14 45.76 48.77
N LYS A 3 15.24 46.46 49.08
CA LYS A 3 16.14 47.02 48.05
C LYS A 3 17.11 46.01 47.42
N MET A 4 17.34 44.86 48.06
CA MET A 4 18.27 43.84 47.57
C MET A 4 17.59 42.87 46.59
N ILE A 5 16.29 42.65 46.77
CA ILE A 5 15.46 41.81 45.88
C ILE A 5 15.28 42.49 44.51
N LEU A 6 15.18 43.82 44.47
CA LEU A 6 15.03 44.57 43.21
C LEU A 6 16.29 44.52 42.33
N PHE A 7 17.48 44.42 42.92
CA PHE A 7 18.75 44.35 42.18
C PHE A 7 19.05 42.97 41.58
N ILE A 8 18.36 41.91 42.03
CA ILE A 8 18.51 40.55 41.50
C ILE A 8 17.39 40.23 40.51
N ILE A 9 16.16 40.71 40.76
CA ILE A 9 15.00 40.43 39.90
C ILE A 9 15.05 41.25 38.61
N LEU A 10 15.51 42.50 38.64
CA LEU A 10 15.55 43.36 37.45
C LEU A 10 16.48 42.82 36.33
N PRO A 11 17.71 42.35 36.61
CA PRO A 11 18.52 41.69 35.59
C PRO A 11 17.94 40.34 35.17
N LEU A 12 17.24 39.59 36.05
CA LEU A 12 16.59 38.34 35.63
C LEU A 12 15.42 38.59 34.65
N ILE A 13 14.60 39.62 34.90
CA ILE A 13 13.47 40.00 34.04
C ILE A 13 13.96 40.58 32.70
N LEU A 14 15.17 41.13 32.63
CA LEU A 14 15.73 41.65 31.38
C LEU A 14 16.57 40.60 30.64
N PHE A 15 17.41 39.83 31.32
CA PHE A 15 18.30 38.86 30.69
C PHE A 15 17.60 37.55 30.32
N VAL A 16 16.57 37.10 31.04
CA VAL A 16 15.88 35.86 30.67
C VAL A 16 15.09 36.04 29.37
N PRO A 17 14.30 37.11 29.16
CA PRO A 17 13.68 37.35 27.86
C PRO A 17 14.69 37.70 26.77
N LEU A 18 15.81 38.37 27.10
CA LEU A 18 16.84 38.66 26.11
C LEU A 18 17.64 37.42 25.72
N ALA A 19 17.84 36.46 26.64
CA ALA A 19 18.46 35.17 26.38
C ALA A 19 17.49 34.22 25.69
N ILE A 20 16.20 34.21 26.05
CA ILE A 20 15.15 33.51 25.31
C ILE A 20 15.04 34.11 23.90
N TRP A 21 15.09 35.45 23.76
CA TRP A 21 15.13 36.13 22.46
C TRP A 21 16.41 35.83 21.69
N PHE A 22 17.58 35.77 22.35
CA PHE A 22 18.85 35.39 21.72
C PHE A 22 18.87 33.92 21.29
N ILE A 23 18.30 33.02 22.10
CA ILE A 23 18.17 31.58 21.82
C ILE A 23 17.10 31.34 20.75
N SER A 24 16.01 32.10 20.73
CA SER A 24 14.99 32.04 19.68
C SER A 24 15.42 32.76 18.40
N SER A 25 16.31 33.76 18.48
CA SER A 25 16.94 34.40 17.30
C SER A 25 18.16 33.63 16.78
N PHE A 26 18.66 32.68 17.58
CA PHE A 26 19.48 31.55 17.16
C PHE A 26 18.58 30.31 17.02
N GLN A 27 17.42 30.45 16.37
CA GLN A 27 17.06 29.34 15.49
C GLN A 27 18.21 29.26 14.50
N PHE A 28 18.97 28.18 14.56
CA PHE A 28 19.82 27.80 13.45
C PHE A 28 18.90 27.75 12.24
N ASN A 29 18.88 28.82 11.44
CA ASN A 29 18.49 28.72 10.04
C ASN A 29 19.61 27.90 9.39
N ASN A 30 19.62 26.60 9.69
CA ASN A 30 20.37 25.59 8.95
C ASN A 30 19.60 25.38 7.66
N THR A 31 19.52 26.42 6.82
CA THR A 31 19.28 26.18 5.40
C THR A 31 20.49 25.38 4.96
N PRO A 32 20.33 24.10 4.56
CA PRO A 32 21.46 23.27 4.22
C PRO A 32 22.19 23.92 3.05
N ALA A 33 23.52 23.78 3.02
CA ALA A 33 24.31 24.31 1.92
C ALA A 33 23.80 23.68 0.61
N GLN A 34 23.76 24.48 -0.46
CA GLN A 34 23.48 24.00 -1.81
C GLN A 34 24.71 24.32 -2.67
N ALA A 35 24.95 23.47 -3.68
CA ALA A 35 25.95 23.79 -4.68
C ALA A 35 25.44 24.93 -5.57
N GLU A 36 26.36 25.63 -6.24
CA GLU A 36 26.04 26.72 -7.16
C GLU A 36 26.83 26.56 -8.46
N HIS A 37 26.15 26.63 -9.60
CA HIS A 37 26.74 26.65 -10.93
C HIS A 37 26.12 27.79 -11.73
N ASN A 38 26.93 28.71 -12.25
CA ASN A 38 26.47 29.90 -13.00
C ASN A 38 25.37 30.74 -12.30
N GLY A 39 25.35 30.73 -10.96
CA GLY A 39 24.33 31.43 -10.17
C GLY A 39 23.05 30.62 -9.94
N ILE A 40 22.98 29.38 -10.40
CA ILE A 40 21.88 28.44 -10.21
C ILE A 40 22.25 27.48 -9.08
N LYS A 41 21.37 27.36 -8.08
CA LYS A 41 21.56 26.48 -6.92
C LYS A 41 20.98 25.10 -7.14
N TYR A 42 21.59 24.08 -6.54
CA TYR A 42 21.06 22.72 -6.61
C TYR A 42 21.48 21.90 -5.39
N PRO A 43 20.55 21.18 -4.75
CA PRO A 43 20.83 20.41 -3.53
C PRO A 43 21.40 19.01 -3.80
N ALA A 44 21.21 18.49 -5.01
CA ALA A 44 21.59 17.13 -5.40
C ALA A 44 22.01 17.07 -6.86
N ARG A 45 22.72 16.00 -7.23
CA ARG A 45 23.06 15.68 -8.61
C ARG A 45 23.19 14.18 -8.85
N ILE A 46 23.13 13.80 -10.12
CA ILE A 46 23.51 12.48 -10.61
C ILE A 46 24.88 12.57 -11.26
N THR A 47 25.85 11.79 -10.77
CA THR A 47 27.20 11.73 -11.36
C THR A 47 27.65 10.29 -11.55
N GLY A 48 27.85 9.88 -12.81
CA GLY A 48 28.06 8.49 -13.14
C GLY A 48 26.89 7.63 -12.64
N GLU A 49 27.19 6.63 -11.82
CA GLU A 49 26.22 5.72 -11.20
C GLU A 49 25.79 6.15 -9.79
N SER A 50 26.09 7.38 -9.37
CA SER A 50 25.89 7.82 -7.99
C SER A 50 24.90 8.98 -7.89
N TYR A 51 23.99 8.87 -6.92
CA TYR A 51 23.21 9.99 -6.41
C TYR A 51 24.05 10.72 -5.37
N GLU A 52 24.26 12.02 -5.52
CA GLU A 52 25.00 12.83 -4.56
C GLU A 52 24.14 13.97 -4.03
N VAL A 53 24.22 14.21 -2.72
CA VAL A 53 23.64 15.40 -2.08
C VAL A 53 24.76 16.34 -1.65
N TYR A 54 24.48 17.64 -1.69
CA TYR A 54 25.42 18.64 -1.23
C TYR A 54 25.21 18.90 0.27
N ARG A 55 26.23 18.61 1.08
CA ARG A 55 26.23 18.81 2.53
C ARG A 55 27.60 19.29 2.98
N ASP A 56 27.65 20.16 3.99
CA ASP A 56 28.92 20.65 4.56
C ASP A 56 29.95 21.14 3.52
N ASP A 57 29.48 21.85 2.49
CA ASP A 57 30.27 22.34 1.37
C ASP A 57 30.99 21.27 0.52
N GLN A 58 30.46 20.04 0.52
CA GLN A 58 30.97 18.92 -0.26
C GLN A 58 29.85 18.07 -0.87
N TRP A 59 30.17 17.41 -1.99
CA TRP A 59 29.33 16.37 -2.57
C TRP A 59 29.52 15.06 -1.81
N GLU A 60 28.42 14.47 -1.38
CA GLU A 60 28.40 13.20 -0.68
C GLU A 60 27.52 12.20 -1.43
N PRO A 61 28.04 11.04 -1.82
CA PRO A 61 27.22 9.94 -2.30
C PRO A 61 26.16 9.55 -1.28
N MET A 62 24.96 9.25 -1.76
CA MET A 62 23.83 8.86 -0.94
C MET A 62 23.06 7.73 -1.59
N THR A 63 23.03 6.58 -0.93
CA THR A 63 22.11 5.49 -1.26
C THR A 63 20.70 5.90 -0.86
N ILE A 64 19.73 5.86 -1.79
CA ILE A 64 18.34 6.21 -1.50
C ILE A 64 17.66 5.11 -0.69
N LYS A 65 17.42 5.38 0.59
CA LYS A 65 16.69 4.51 1.52
C LYS A 65 15.41 5.24 1.92
N GLY A 66 14.27 4.87 1.34
CA GLY A 66 13.09 5.69 1.55
C GLY A 66 11.77 4.96 1.53
N VAL A 67 10.71 5.77 1.65
CA VAL A 67 9.32 5.35 1.62
C VAL A 67 8.53 6.25 0.69
N ASN A 68 7.54 5.68 0.03
CA ASN A 68 6.48 6.46 -0.60
C ASN A 68 5.46 6.93 0.45
N MET A 69 4.76 8.03 0.19
CA MET A 69 3.74 8.55 1.08
C MET A 69 2.57 9.12 0.28
N GLY A 70 1.38 8.56 0.52
CA GLY A 70 0.11 9.10 0.02
C GLY A 70 -0.49 10.16 0.95
N MET A 71 -1.66 10.69 0.57
CA MET A 71 -2.39 11.73 1.32
C MET A 71 -3.57 11.23 2.15
N ALA A 72 -3.88 9.92 2.07
CA ALA A 72 -5.04 9.34 2.73
C ALA A 72 -4.67 8.70 4.07
N LYS A 73 -5.67 8.66 4.95
CA LYS A 73 -5.72 7.88 6.19
C LYS A 73 -7.14 7.33 6.38
N PRO A 74 -7.40 6.47 7.39
CA PRO A 74 -8.74 5.94 7.62
C PRO A 74 -9.80 7.04 7.73
N GLY A 75 -10.92 6.82 7.05
CA GLY A 75 -12.05 7.75 6.96
C GLY A 75 -11.91 8.83 5.89
N THR A 76 -10.86 8.80 5.06
CA THR A 76 -10.63 9.83 4.03
C THR A 76 -10.23 9.24 2.68
N PHE A 77 -10.67 9.87 1.60
CA PHE A 77 -10.16 9.63 0.25
C PHE A 77 -8.90 10.49 0.01
N PRO A 78 -7.97 10.07 -0.87
CA PRO A 78 -6.71 10.80 -1.10
C PRO A 78 -6.94 12.28 -1.46
N GLY A 79 -7.93 12.58 -2.30
CA GLY A 79 -8.27 13.95 -2.70
C GLY A 79 -8.83 14.86 -1.59
N GLN A 80 -9.01 14.35 -0.37
CA GLN A 80 -9.39 15.16 0.80
C GLN A 80 -8.17 15.61 1.62
N ALA A 81 -6.99 15.05 1.34
CA ALA A 81 -5.74 15.33 2.02
C ALA A 81 -5.86 15.34 3.56
N GLY A 82 -6.32 14.20 4.10
CA GLY A 82 -6.81 14.08 5.48
C GLY A 82 -5.74 14.02 6.57
N ILE A 83 -4.45 13.97 6.20
CA ILE A 83 -3.35 13.89 7.17
C ILE A 83 -3.13 15.26 7.82
N THR A 84 -3.06 15.26 9.14
CA THR A 84 -2.90 16.45 9.97
C THR A 84 -1.43 16.80 10.20
N ARG A 85 -1.17 18.04 10.62
CA ARG A 85 0.17 18.50 10.95
C ARG A 85 0.83 17.62 12.01
N GLU A 86 0.10 17.31 13.07
CA GLU A 86 0.62 16.47 14.17
C GLU A 86 0.91 15.03 13.73
N GLU A 87 0.20 14.51 12.72
CA GLU A 87 0.51 13.20 12.13
C GLU A 87 1.79 13.28 11.31
N TYR A 88 1.96 14.30 10.44
CA TYR A 88 3.21 14.49 9.71
C TYR A 88 4.42 14.65 10.63
N ASP A 89 4.32 15.46 11.69
CA ASP A 89 5.39 15.64 12.67
C ASP A 89 5.85 14.29 13.26
N ARG A 90 4.89 13.47 13.72
CA ARG A 90 5.19 12.12 14.25
C ARG A 90 5.75 11.19 13.19
N TRP A 91 5.20 11.22 11.97
CA TRP A 91 5.61 10.31 10.91
C TRP A 91 7.02 10.61 10.43
N PHE A 92 7.42 11.87 10.31
CA PHE A 92 8.80 12.22 9.97
C PHE A 92 9.80 11.81 11.05
N GLU A 93 9.45 11.96 12.33
CA GLU A 93 10.25 11.39 13.41
C GLU A 93 10.43 9.88 13.27
N MET A 94 9.33 9.13 13.06
CA MET A 94 9.40 7.67 12.91
C MET A 94 10.14 7.23 11.64
N ILE A 95 10.00 7.94 10.51
CA ILE A 95 10.72 7.65 9.27
C ILE A 95 12.22 7.89 9.46
N GLY A 96 12.61 9.01 10.07
CA GLY A 96 14.01 9.30 10.40
C GLY A 96 14.60 8.28 11.36
N GLU A 97 13.84 7.86 12.38
CA GLU A 97 14.24 6.80 13.31
C GLU A 97 14.41 5.42 12.65
N MET A 98 13.82 5.19 11.48
CA MET A 98 14.01 3.98 10.67
C MET A 98 15.32 4.01 9.88
N ASN A 99 16.12 5.07 9.98
CA ASN A 99 17.29 5.33 9.15
C ASN A 99 16.97 5.49 7.65
N ALA A 100 15.71 5.78 7.31
CA ALA A 100 15.35 6.27 5.99
C ALA A 100 15.83 7.73 5.84
N ASN A 101 16.22 8.08 4.62
CA ASN A 101 16.72 9.40 4.26
C ASN A 101 15.85 10.12 3.23
N THR A 102 14.91 9.42 2.59
CA THR A 102 14.13 9.96 1.46
C THR A 102 12.65 9.63 1.62
N ILE A 103 11.79 10.61 1.32
CA ILE A 103 10.35 10.44 1.15
C ILE A 103 10.00 10.78 -0.29
N ARG A 104 9.21 9.94 -0.96
CA ARG A 104 8.56 10.32 -2.22
C ARG A 104 7.10 10.63 -2.00
N VAL A 105 6.66 11.75 -2.57
CA VAL A 105 5.25 12.14 -2.67
C VAL A 105 4.87 12.25 -4.14
N TYR A 106 3.63 11.89 -4.47
CA TYR A 106 3.15 11.77 -5.86
C TYR A 106 2.67 13.08 -6.47
N THR A 107 2.17 13.96 -5.60
CA THR A 107 1.45 15.18 -5.97
C THR A 107 1.59 16.20 -4.84
N LEU A 108 0.97 17.36 -4.99
CA LEU A 108 0.88 18.40 -3.98
C LEU A 108 0.23 17.88 -2.69
N HIS A 109 0.98 17.87 -1.59
CA HIS A 109 0.45 17.66 -0.23
C HIS A 109 -0.06 18.97 0.40
N PRO A 110 -0.83 18.94 1.51
CA PRO A 110 -1.24 20.16 2.22
C PRO A 110 -0.06 20.95 2.78
N PRO A 111 -0.21 22.27 3.08
CA PRO A 111 0.83 23.08 3.71
C PRO A 111 1.44 22.44 4.97
N ALA A 112 0.62 21.72 5.73
CA ALA A 112 1.03 21.00 6.93
C ALA A 112 2.19 20.02 6.69
N PHE A 113 2.28 19.39 5.51
CA PHE A 113 3.40 18.50 5.15
C PHE A 113 4.71 19.28 5.06
N TYR A 114 4.71 20.40 4.33
CA TYR A 114 5.90 21.22 4.10
C TYR A 114 6.38 21.90 5.38
N ASP A 115 5.44 22.40 6.19
CA ASP A 115 5.77 23.01 7.48
C ASP A 115 6.36 21.97 8.46
N ALA A 116 5.80 20.75 8.49
CA ALA A 116 6.34 19.64 9.29
C ALA A 116 7.75 19.26 8.84
N LEU A 117 7.99 19.19 7.53
CA LEU A 117 9.28 18.80 6.98
C LEU A 117 10.35 19.85 7.29
N ALA A 118 10.01 21.13 7.11
CA ALA A 118 10.89 22.25 7.43
C ALA A 118 11.24 22.26 8.92
N GLU A 119 10.26 22.05 9.81
CA GLU A 119 10.49 22.02 11.26
C GLU A 119 11.33 20.82 11.69
N TYR A 120 11.02 19.62 11.17
CA TYR A 120 11.79 18.41 11.44
C TYR A 120 13.26 18.59 11.01
N ASN A 121 13.49 19.01 9.77
CA ASN A 121 14.84 19.14 9.21
C ASN A 121 15.67 20.26 9.86
N ALA A 122 15.03 21.32 10.36
CA ALA A 122 15.74 22.38 11.09
C ALA A 122 16.41 21.88 12.39
N ALA A 123 15.90 20.79 12.97
CA ALA A 123 16.42 20.18 14.19
C ALA A 123 17.21 18.87 13.95
N ALA A 124 17.06 18.24 12.78
CA ALA A 124 17.63 16.94 12.48
C ALA A 124 19.14 17.00 12.19
N GLU A 125 19.91 16.06 12.74
CA GLU A 125 21.32 15.86 12.36
C GLU A 125 21.43 15.24 10.96
N LYS A 126 20.50 14.34 10.64
CA LYS A 126 20.34 13.74 9.31
C LYS A 126 18.97 14.17 8.77
N PRO A 127 18.90 15.09 7.80
CA PRO A 127 17.63 15.54 7.26
C PRO A 127 16.94 14.43 6.47
N LEU A 128 15.62 14.52 6.37
CA LEU A 128 14.83 13.80 5.39
C LEU A 128 14.76 14.62 4.11
N TYR A 129 15.07 13.98 2.99
CA TYR A 129 14.96 14.55 1.66
C TYR A 129 13.64 14.15 1.00
N VAL A 130 13.23 14.91 0.00
CA VAL A 130 12.03 14.65 -0.80
C VAL A 130 12.40 14.48 -2.26
N ILE A 131 11.88 13.42 -2.88
CA ILE A 131 11.72 13.35 -4.33
C ILE A 131 10.27 13.70 -4.62
N HIS A 132 10.05 14.81 -5.31
CA HIS A 132 8.71 15.33 -5.49
C HIS A 132 8.15 14.91 -6.84
N GLY A 133 6.97 14.29 -6.81
CA GLY A 133 6.20 13.95 -8.00
C GLY A 133 5.37 15.12 -8.51
N VAL A 134 5.05 15.10 -9.79
CA VAL A 134 4.01 15.96 -10.36
C VAL A 134 3.03 15.01 -11.03
N TRP A 135 1.79 14.97 -10.54
CA TRP A 135 0.79 14.04 -11.05
C TRP A 135 0.21 14.55 -12.38
N ALA A 136 0.05 13.65 -13.35
CA ALA A 136 -0.66 13.93 -14.59
C ALA A 136 -2.09 13.38 -14.49
N ASP A 137 -3.08 14.18 -14.90
CA ASP A 137 -4.49 13.77 -14.85
C ASP A 137 -4.74 12.58 -15.78
N GLU A 138 -5.14 11.44 -15.18
CA GLU A 138 -5.29 10.16 -15.89
C GLU A 138 -6.50 10.15 -16.83
N GLU A 139 -7.64 10.70 -16.41
CA GLU A 139 -8.90 10.67 -17.17
C GLU A 139 -8.75 11.20 -18.60
N PRO A 140 -8.22 12.43 -18.86
CA PRO A 140 -8.06 12.91 -20.22
C PRO A 140 -7.02 12.10 -21.03
N LEU A 141 -5.99 11.53 -20.40
CA LEU A 141 -4.99 10.68 -21.07
C LEU A 141 -5.65 9.38 -21.59
N VAL A 142 -6.50 8.77 -20.78
CA VAL A 142 -7.24 7.54 -21.14
C VAL A 142 -8.33 7.83 -22.17
N GLU A 143 -9.06 8.94 -22.05
CA GLU A 143 -10.15 9.27 -22.96
C GLU A 143 -9.67 9.68 -24.36
N THR A 144 -8.56 10.42 -24.43
CA THR A 144 -8.06 10.98 -25.70
C THR A 144 -7.01 10.09 -26.36
N LEU A 145 -6.35 9.20 -25.60
CA LEU A 145 -5.19 8.43 -26.02
C LEU A 145 -4.06 9.30 -26.58
N ASP A 146 -3.93 10.54 -26.09
CA ASP A 146 -2.95 11.49 -26.61
C ASP A 146 -2.49 12.48 -25.53
N ALA A 147 -1.23 12.40 -25.10
CA ALA A 147 -0.68 13.33 -24.11
C ALA A 147 -0.50 14.76 -24.66
N PHE A 148 -0.36 14.96 -25.98
CA PHE A 148 -0.26 16.28 -26.61
C PHE A 148 -1.59 17.04 -26.63
N ASN A 149 -2.69 16.41 -26.20
CA ASN A 149 -3.96 17.12 -26.10
C ASN A 149 -3.80 18.35 -25.18
N THR A 150 -4.43 19.45 -25.57
CA THR A 150 -4.25 20.74 -24.91
C THR A 150 -4.63 20.70 -23.43
N GLU A 151 -5.67 19.94 -23.06
CA GLU A 151 -6.13 19.84 -21.67
C GLU A 151 -5.09 19.15 -20.79
N SER A 152 -4.60 17.97 -21.17
CA SER A 152 -3.56 17.26 -20.40
C SER A 152 -2.27 18.07 -20.29
N THR A 153 -1.80 18.66 -21.39
CA THR A 153 -0.55 19.44 -21.37
C THR A 153 -0.68 20.71 -20.52
N GLU A 154 -1.75 21.50 -20.70
CA GLU A 154 -1.93 22.73 -19.91
C GLU A 154 -2.22 22.44 -18.43
N SER A 155 -2.94 21.36 -18.11
CA SER A 155 -3.18 20.91 -16.73
C SER A 155 -1.87 20.50 -16.07
N PHE A 156 -1.08 19.66 -16.73
CA PHE A 156 0.18 19.19 -16.18
C PHE A 156 1.20 20.31 -15.98
N GLN A 157 1.34 21.23 -16.94
CA GLN A 157 2.21 22.41 -16.78
C GLN A 157 1.74 23.37 -15.68
N ARG A 158 0.44 23.40 -15.38
CA ARG A 158 -0.08 24.16 -14.23
C ARG A 158 0.36 23.51 -12.92
N GLU A 159 0.23 22.20 -12.79
CA GLU A 159 0.71 21.46 -11.61
C GLU A 159 2.23 21.62 -11.43
N ILE A 160 3.01 21.53 -12.51
CA ILE A 160 4.47 21.79 -12.50
C ILE A 160 4.78 23.15 -11.86
N ARG A 161 4.14 24.24 -12.33
CA ARG A 161 4.38 25.59 -11.79
C ARG A 161 3.97 25.68 -10.33
N GLN A 162 2.78 25.19 -10.00
CA GLN A 162 2.25 25.28 -8.64
C GLN A 162 3.15 24.55 -7.65
N ILE A 163 3.58 23.33 -7.97
CA ILE A 163 4.44 22.55 -7.08
C ILE A 163 5.84 23.17 -6.99
N ALA A 164 6.40 23.68 -8.10
CA ALA A 164 7.65 24.43 -8.06
C ALA A 164 7.53 25.64 -7.12
N ASP A 165 6.48 26.45 -7.23
CA ASP A 165 6.24 27.58 -6.32
C ASP A 165 6.07 27.14 -4.86
N VAL A 166 5.38 26.01 -4.63
CA VAL A 166 5.12 25.45 -3.30
C VAL A 166 6.41 25.04 -2.59
N ILE A 167 7.30 24.30 -3.25
CA ILE A 167 8.54 23.83 -2.60
C ILE A 167 9.47 25.01 -2.24
N HIS A 168 9.35 26.14 -2.94
CA HIS A 168 10.08 27.38 -2.67
C HIS A 168 9.36 28.29 -1.66
N GLY A 169 8.26 27.84 -1.05
CA GLY A 169 7.50 28.61 -0.06
C GLY A 169 6.85 29.87 -0.62
N ASN A 170 6.46 29.84 -1.90
CA ASN A 170 5.98 31.01 -2.65
C ASN A 170 4.67 30.74 -3.39
N ALA A 171 3.73 30.02 -2.77
CA ALA A 171 2.45 29.69 -3.39
C ALA A 171 1.23 29.99 -2.51
N GLU A 172 0.15 30.42 -3.16
CA GLU A 172 -1.20 30.43 -2.61
C GLU A 172 -2.11 29.69 -3.60
N ILE A 173 -2.57 28.50 -3.19
CA ILE A 173 -3.36 27.61 -4.03
C ILE A 173 -4.80 27.64 -3.54
N GLU A 174 -5.72 28.04 -4.42
CA GLU A 174 -7.15 28.05 -4.13
C GLU A 174 -7.70 26.62 -4.02
N PRO A 175 -8.71 26.37 -3.16
CA PRO A 175 -9.31 25.05 -3.03
C PRO A 175 -9.97 24.53 -4.30
N GLU A 176 -9.59 23.32 -4.70
CA GLU A 176 -10.18 22.56 -5.81
C GLU A 176 -10.49 21.12 -5.35
N PRO A 177 -11.65 20.53 -5.73
CA PRO A 177 -11.95 19.15 -5.40
C PRO A 177 -10.84 18.19 -5.86
N GLY A 178 -10.43 17.29 -4.99
CA GLY A 178 -9.36 16.33 -5.30
C GLY A 178 -7.95 16.85 -5.08
N HIS A 179 -7.76 18.14 -4.80
CA HIS A 179 -6.46 18.78 -4.74
C HIS A 179 -6.18 19.40 -3.36
N ALA A 180 -4.94 19.28 -2.89
CA ALA A 180 -4.49 20.02 -1.72
C ALA A 180 -4.43 21.52 -2.03
N SER A 181 -4.68 22.35 -1.02
CA SER A 181 -4.77 23.81 -1.17
C SER A 181 -4.34 24.53 0.10
N GLY A 182 -4.10 25.83 -0.01
CA GLY A 182 -3.69 26.69 1.09
C GLY A 182 -2.52 27.60 0.73
N THR A 183 -1.96 28.24 1.75
CA THR A 183 -0.80 29.11 1.63
C THR A 183 0.45 28.33 2.02
N TYR A 184 1.46 28.35 1.15
CA TYR A 184 2.72 27.63 1.32
C TYR A 184 3.83 28.67 1.51
N GLU A 185 4.33 28.78 2.74
CA GLU A 185 5.35 29.77 3.13
C GLU A 185 6.70 29.12 3.49
N SER A 186 6.73 27.79 3.64
CA SER A 186 7.92 27.03 4.02
C SER A 186 8.75 26.67 2.79
N ASP A 187 9.93 27.28 2.66
CA ASP A 187 10.92 26.90 1.64
C ASP A 187 11.59 25.58 2.05
N VAL A 188 11.18 24.50 1.39
CA VAL A 188 11.76 23.16 1.52
C VAL A 188 12.63 22.79 0.32
N SER A 189 12.79 23.68 -0.66
CA SER A 189 13.55 23.43 -1.89
C SER A 189 14.98 22.92 -1.67
N PRO A 190 15.70 23.27 -0.57
CA PRO A 190 17.01 22.68 -0.30
C PRO A 190 16.96 21.19 0.08
N TYR A 191 15.80 20.68 0.48
CA TYR A 191 15.56 19.27 0.80
C TYR A 191 14.87 18.50 -0.33
N VAL A 192 14.40 19.18 -1.38
CA VAL A 192 13.83 18.54 -2.58
C VAL A 192 14.97 18.20 -3.53
N ILE A 193 15.38 16.93 -3.52
CA ILE A 193 16.58 16.44 -4.20
C ILE A 193 16.33 15.97 -5.63
N GLY A 194 15.08 15.84 -6.05
CA GLY A 194 14.78 15.49 -7.43
C GLY A 194 13.31 15.64 -7.79
N TRP A 195 13.06 15.73 -9.08
CA TRP A 195 11.73 15.65 -9.67
C TRP A 195 11.46 14.25 -10.21
N MET A 196 10.24 13.76 -10.04
CA MET A 196 9.75 12.53 -10.65
C MET A 196 8.36 12.75 -11.23
N ILE A 197 8.30 13.32 -12.43
CA ILE A 197 7.04 13.77 -13.01
C ILE A 197 6.24 12.61 -13.63
N GLY A 198 4.92 12.75 -13.70
CA GLY A 198 4.03 11.82 -14.38
C GLY A 198 3.52 10.67 -13.52
N ILE A 199 2.86 9.74 -14.19
CA ILE A 199 2.14 8.59 -13.63
C ILE A 199 2.67 7.30 -14.28
N GLU A 200 2.12 6.16 -13.88
CA GLU A 200 2.26 4.92 -14.64
C GLU A 200 1.53 5.09 -15.98
N TRP A 201 2.29 5.11 -17.09
CA TRP A 201 1.75 5.51 -18.39
C TRP A 201 0.85 4.45 -18.99
N TYR A 202 -0.35 4.85 -19.43
CA TYR A 202 -1.30 3.95 -20.06
C TYR A 202 -0.76 3.41 -21.40
N PRO A 203 -0.48 2.10 -21.55
CA PRO A 203 0.22 1.57 -22.73
C PRO A 203 -0.51 1.85 -24.05
N LEU A 204 -1.84 1.79 -24.04
CA LEU A 204 -2.67 2.10 -25.23
C LEU A 204 -2.54 3.55 -25.68
N MET A 205 -2.36 4.50 -24.76
CA MET A 205 -2.10 5.90 -25.11
C MET A 205 -0.73 6.03 -25.78
N VAL A 206 0.30 5.41 -25.20
CA VAL A 206 1.68 5.47 -25.71
C VAL A 206 1.77 4.89 -27.12
N ASP A 207 1.19 3.70 -27.36
CA ASP A 207 1.13 3.09 -28.70
C ASP A 207 0.34 3.97 -29.69
N ASN A 208 -0.81 4.52 -29.26
CA ASN A 208 -1.60 5.40 -30.12
C ASN A 208 -0.82 6.65 -30.53
N MET A 209 -0.10 7.30 -29.62
CA MET A 209 0.74 8.47 -29.93
C MET A 209 1.80 8.13 -30.98
N LYS A 210 2.45 6.96 -30.88
CA LYS A 210 3.39 6.47 -31.89
C LYS A 210 2.77 6.36 -33.28
N GLN A 211 1.51 5.92 -33.36
CA GLN A 211 0.78 5.78 -34.63
C GLN A 211 0.28 7.12 -35.20
N VAL A 212 -0.11 8.06 -34.33
CA VAL A 212 -0.66 9.37 -34.73
C VAL A 212 0.46 10.35 -35.12
N TYR A 213 1.63 10.23 -34.50
CA TYR A 213 2.76 11.15 -34.67
C TYR A 213 4.05 10.47 -35.20
N PRO A 214 4.00 9.66 -36.28
CA PRO A 214 5.15 8.86 -36.73
C PRO A 214 6.32 9.68 -37.29
N ASP A 215 6.07 10.92 -37.68
CA ASP A 215 7.05 11.84 -38.26
C ASP A 215 7.35 13.02 -37.32
N LEU A 216 7.08 12.89 -36.02
CA LEU A 216 7.33 13.96 -35.04
C LEU A 216 8.84 14.27 -34.99
N PRO A 217 9.26 15.54 -35.20
CA PRO A 217 10.66 15.89 -35.08
C PRO A 217 11.18 15.70 -33.66
N GLN A 218 12.45 15.34 -33.53
CA GLN A 218 13.14 15.28 -32.23
C GLN A 218 13.09 16.65 -31.53
N PHE A 219 12.94 16.62 -30.21
CA PHE A 219 12.91 17.80 -29.37
C PHE A 219 14.32 18.38 -29.18
N SER A 220 14.44 19.70 -29.22
CA SER A 220 15.71 20.40 -29.01
C SER A 220 15.45 21.73 -28.31
N GLY A 221 15.39 21.69 -26.99
CA GLY A 221 15.33 22.84 -26.10
C GLY A 221 16.70 23.39 -25.70
N GLU A 222 16.70 24.32 -24.75
CA GLU A 222 17.88 24.84 -24.06
C GLU A 222 18.42 23.84 -23.03
N HIS A 223 17.53 23.16 -22.31
CA HIS A 223 17.86 22.25 -21.21
C HIS A 223 17.73 20.79 -21.59
N ILE A 224 16.83 20.44 -22.50
CA ILE A 224 16.52 19.05 -22.86
C ILE A 224 16.59 18.84 -24.37
N VAL A 225 17.16 17.72 -24.79
CA VAL A 225 17.16 17.26 -26.18
C VAL A 225 16.79 15.79 -26.26
N THR A 226 16.17 15.36 -27.36
CA THR A 226 15.89 13.94 -27.60
C THR A 226 16.67 13.39 -28.79
N GLU A 227 17.06 12.12 -28.72
CA GLU A 227 17.72 11.42 -29.82
C GLU A 227 17.03 10.07 -30.10
N ASN A 228 16.46 9.93 -31.30
CA ASN A 228 15.69 8.75 -31.71
C ASN A 228 14.48 8.43 -30.80
N ALA A 229 13.96 9.44 -30.09
CA ALA A 229 12.78 9.34 -29.26
C ALA A 229 11.51 9.12 -30.08
N GLU A 230 10.57 8.37 -29.48
CA GLU A 230 9.20 8.25 -29.95
C GLU A 230 8.35 9.41 -29.37
N PRO A 231 7.07 9.57 -29.79
CA PRO A 231 6.28 10.74 -29.42
C PRO A 231 6.08 10.94 -27.91
N MET A 232 6.06 9.86 -27.12
CA MET A 232 5.87 9.96 -25.67
C MET A 232 7.11 10.56 -24.99
N GLU A 233 8.32 10.13 -25.34
CA GLU A 233 9.56 10.72 -24.81
C GLU A 233 9.74 12.16 -25.28
N ILE A 234 9.28 12.50 -26.50
CA ILE A 234 9.26 13.90 -26.98
C ILE A 234 8.32 14.76 -26.13
N TRP A 235 7.12 14.28 -25.82
CA TRP A 235 6.20 14.99 -24.95
C TRP A 235 6.78 15.18 -23.53
N LEU A 236 7.42 14.15 -22.97
CA LEU A 236 8.10 14.23 -21.66
C LEU A 236 9.25 15.23 -21.68
N ALA A 237 10.04 15.26 -22.76
CA ALA A 237 11.11 16.22 -22.94
C ALA A 237 10.59 17.67 -22.95
N GLU A 238 9.44 17.92 -23.56
CA GLU A 238 8.77 19.24 -23.50
C GLU A 238 8.38 19.63 -22.07
N GLN A 239 7.95 18.66 -21.24
CA GLN A 239 7.57 18.95 -19.85
C GLN A 239 8.78 19.17 -18.95
N PHE A 240 9.87 18.43 -19.17
CA PHE A 240 11.14 18.67 -18.49
C PHE A 240 11.74 20.03 -18.85
N GLU A 241 11.72 20.41 -20.12
CA GLU A 241 12.15 21.74 -20.55
C GLU A 241 11.34 22.80 -19.82
N PHE A 242 10.01 22.68 -19.84
CA PHE A 242 9.10 23.62 -19.19
C PHE A 242 9.39 23.76 -17.68
N LEU A 243 9.59 22.64 -16.98
CA LEU A 243 9.91 22.61 -15.55
C LEU A 243 11.27 23.26 -15.26
N ALA A 244 12.32 22.88 -16.01
CA ALA A 244 13.66 23.43 -15.84
C ALA A 244 13.70 24.94 -16.12
N ASP A 245 13.09 25.36 -17.22
CA ASP A 245 12.95 26.78 -17.60
C ASP A 245 12.29 27.57 -16.48
N TYR A 246 11.15 27.08 -15.97
CA TYR A 246 10.39 27.79 -14.95
C TYR A 246 11.23 27.96 -13.68
N GLU A 247 11.82 26.87 -13.20
CA GLU A 247 12.54 26.89 -11.94
C GLU A 247 13.83 27.71 -11.99
N ILE A 248 14.59 27.61 -13.09
CA ILE A 248 15.81 28.38 -13.26
C ILE A 248 15.49 29.88 -13.35
N ASN A 249 14.46 30.26 -14.10
CA ASN A 249 14.12 31.67 -14.30
C ASN A 249 13.53 32.32 -13.04
N GLU A 250 12.61 31.64 -12.35
CA GLU A 250 11.91 32.22 -11.18
C GLU A 250 12.73 32.09 -9.90
N TYR A 251 13.46 30.99 -9.72
CA TYR A 251 14.11 30.65 -8.44
C TYR A 251 15.63 30.50 -8.51
N GLN A 252 16.22 30.55 -9.72
CA GLN A 252 17.64 30.23 -9.93
C GLN A 252 18.01 28.91 -9.24
N SER A 253 17.16 27.91 -9.41
CA SER A 253 17.29 26.60 -8.78
C SER A 253 17.12 25.49 -9.82
N MET A 254 17.80 24.37 -9.61
CA MET A 254 17.68 23.17 -10.43
C MET A 254 17.91 21.91 -9.58
N ARG A 255 17.50 20.75 -10.09
CA ARG A 255 17.68 19.45 -9.42
C ARG A 255 17.58 18.29 -10.43
N PRO A 256 18.06 17.09 -10.08
CA PRO A 256 17.90 15.88 -10.88
C PRO A 256 16.48 15.69 -11.42
N LEU A 257 16.38 15.32 -12.69
CA LEU A 257 15.12 15.05 -13.37
C LEU A 257 14.87 13.54 -13.51
N SER A 258 13.62 13.14 -13.41
CA SER A 258 13.13 11.78 -13.69
C SER A 258 11.63 11.81 -13.95
N PHE A 259 11.10 10.73 -14.49
CA PHE A 259 9.67 10.50 -14.63
C PHE A 259 9.30 9.12 -14.11
N THR A 260 8.06 8.98 -13.65
CA THR A 260 7.50 7.70 -13.21
C THR A 260 7.45 6.74 -14.39
N ASN A 261 8.04 5.55 -14.26
CA ASN A 261 7.89 4.48 -15.23
C ASN A 261 7.42 3.20 -14.51
N TRP A 262 6.69 2.38 -15.24
CA TRP A 262 6.24 1.07 -14.79
C TRP A 262 6.85 0.01 -15.70
N VAL A 263 6.97 -1.22 -15.19
CA VAL A 263 7.56 -2.34 -15.94
C VAL A 263 6.81 -2.71 -17.23
N THR A 264 5.56 -2.25 -17.41
CA THR A 264 4.73 -2.53 -18.60
C THR A 264 4.98 -1.56 -19.75
N THR A 265 5.72 -0.49 -19.45
CA THR A 265 6.22 0.46 -20.44
C THR A 265 7.75 0.53 -20.42
N ASP A 266 8.41 -0.55 -19.96
CA ASP A 266 9.85 -0.64 -20.00
C ASP A 266 10.39 -0.77 -21.44
N ASN A 267 11.72 -0.80 -21.58
CA ASN A 267 12.41 -0.87 -22.87
C ASN A 267 12.94 -2.28 -23.19
N ILE A 268 12.32 -3.32 -22.63
CA ILE A 268 12.69 -4.73 -22.74
C ILE A 268 11.53 -5.48 -23.40
N ASP A 269 11.84 -6.29 -24.43
CA ASP A 269 10.84 -7.18 -25.04
C ASP A 269 10.50 -8.33 -24.08
N GLN A 270 9.21 -8.53 -23.75
CA GLN A 270 8.74 -9.54 -22.79
C GLN A 270 7.87 -10.62 -23.48
N PRO A 271 8.46 -11.53 -24.28
CA PRO A 271 7.71 -12.43 -25.15
C PRO A 271 6.77 -13.42 -24.43
N ALA A 272 6.90 -13.62 -23.12
CA ALA A 272 5.98 -14.45 -22.35
C ALA A 272 4.76 -13.70 -21.79
N GLU A 273 4.71 -12.36 -21.88
CA GLU A 273 3.62 -11.55 -21.33
C GLU A 273 2.29 -11.85 -22.02
N PRO A 274 1.31 -12.47 -21.35
CA PRO A 274 0.04 -12.84 -21.96
C PRO A 274 -0.89 -11.66 -22.25
N SER A 275 -0.78 -10.57 -21.50
CA SER A 275 -1.56 -9.37 -21.74
C SER A 275 -0.87 -8.53 -22.81
N ALA A 276 -1.47 -8.49 -24.00
CA ALA A 276 -0.94 -7.67 -25.10
C ALA A 276 -0.81 -6.17 -24.72
N GLU A 277 -1.56 -5.70 -23.73
CA GLU A 277 -1.46 -4.33 -23.23
C GLU A 277 -0.24 -4.11 -22.33
N GLU A 278 0.25 -5.14 -21.64
CA GLU A 278 1.33 -5.00 -20.67
C GLU A 278 2.73 -5.08 -21.29
N ASP A 279 2.83 -5.31 -22.61
CA ASP A 279 4.07 -5.35 -23.39
C ASP A 279 3.89 -4.67 -24.78
N MET A 280 2.90 -3.76 -24.94
CA MET A 280 2.67 -3.09 -26.24
C MET A 280 3.48 -1.82 -26.47
N ALA A 281 3.95 -1.18 -25.40
CA ALA A 281 4.48 0.17 -25.46
C ALA A 281 5.77 0.28 -24.66
N THR A 282 6.62 1.22 -25.07
CA THR A 282 7.88 1.54 -24.40
C THR A 282 7.93 3.03 -24.16
N VAL A 283 8.37 3.43 -22.97
CA VAL A 283 8.77 4.79 -22.63
C VAL A 283 10.22 4.75 -22.14
N ASP A 284 11.17 5.03 -23.04
CA ASP A 284 12.61 4.82 -22.80
C ASP A 284 13.30 6.12 -22.31
N PRO A 285 13.70 6.21 -21.02
CA PRO A 285 14.36 7.39 -20.50
C PRO A 285 15.73 7.66 -21.12
N ASN A 286 16.39 6.67 -21.73
CA ASN A 286 17.70 6.83 -22.35
C ASN A 286 17.66 7.71 -23.62
N LEU A 287 16.47 7.98 -24.16
CA LEU A 287 16.28 8.79 -25.36
C LEU A 287 16.16 10.29 -25.05
N ILE A 288 16.13 10.67 -23.77
CA ILE A 288 16.05 12.04 -23.26
C ILE A 288 17.40 12.43 -22.65
N ASN A 289 17.97 13.55 -23.08
CA ASN A 289 19.29 14.01 -22.64
C ASN A 289 19.21 15.42 -22.06
N VAL A 290 19.91 15.64 -20.95
CA VAL A 290 20.08 16.96 -20.33
C VAL A 290 21.24 17.74 -20.95
N THR A 291 21.06 19.03 -21.15
CA THR A 291 22.04 19.97 -21.73
C THR A 291 22.10 21.28 -20.94
N GLY A 292 23.07 22.15 -21.25
CA GLY A 292 23.20 23.44 -20.55
C GLY A 292 23.52 23.27 -19.06
N ASP A 293 23.02 24.18 -18.22
CA ASP A 293 23.31 24.18 -16.78
C ASP A 293 22.71 22.96 -16.04
N ILE A 294 21.54 22.46 -16.47
CA ILE A 294 20.86 21.30 -15.84
C ILE A 294 21.70 20.01 -15.93
N ALA A 295 22.65 19.94 -16.87
CA ALA A 295 23.59 18.82 -16.96
C ALA A 295 24.47 18.65 -15.71
N GLU A 296 24.63 19.69 -14.88
CA GLU A 296 25.32 19.59 -13.59
C GLU A 296 24.46 18.88 -12.52
N ALA A 297 23.13 18.92 -12.65
CA ALA A 297 22.20 18.21 -11.78
C ALA A 297 21.88 16.80 -12.31
N GLY A 298 21.75 16.62 -13.62
CA GLY A 298 21.62 15.31 -14.25
C GLY A 298 20.20 14.72 -14.28
N MET A 299 20.11 13.46 -14.71
CA MET A 299 18.87 12.70 -14.86
C MET A 299 19.08 11.26 -14.38
N PHE A 300 18.03 10.62 -13.88
CA PHE A 300 18.02 9.20 -13.50
C PHE A 300 16.74 8.52 -13.99
N ALA A 301 16.82 7.21 -14.25
CA ALA A 301 15.66 6.40 -14.59
C ALA A 301 14.95 5.94 -13.30
N SER A 302 13.62 5.87 -13.33
CA SER A 302 12.84 5.43 -12.17
C SER A 302 11.78 4.42 -12.57
N TYR A 303 11.71 3.31 -11.83
CA TYR A 303 10.77 2.23 -12.10
C TYR A 303 10.05 1.79 -10.82
N HIS A 304 8.74 1.60 -10.93
CA HIS A 304 7.95 0.83 -9.99
C HIS A 304 8.12 -0.66 -10.35
N VAL A 305 8.68 -1.47 -9.43
CA VAL A 305 8.95 -2.89 -9.69
C VAL A 305 8.51 -3.73 -8.49
N TYR A 306 7.56 -4.62 -8.72
CA TYR A 306 7.05 -5.57 -7.73
C TYR A 306 7.41 -7.00 -8.13
N PRO A 307 7.65 -7.93 -7.19
CA PRO A 307 8.17 -9.26 -7.52
C PRO A 307 7.15 -10.21 -8.16
N TYR A 308 5.89 -9.79 -8.31
CA TYR A 308 4.78 -10.68 -8.64
C TYR A 308 3.98 -10.25 -9.88
N TYR A 309 4.14 -9.05 -10.43
CA TYR A 309 3.33 -8.57 -11.56
C TYR A 309 4.15 -7.58 -12.39
N PRO A 310 4.04 -7.58 -13.74
CA PRO A 310 3.19 -8.39 -14.62
C PRO A 310 3.53 -9.88 -14.68
N ASP A 311 2.72 -10.62 -15.46
CA ASP A 311 2.81 -12.07 -15.57
C ASP A 311 4.17 -12.53 -16.15
N PHE A 312 4.79 -11.75 -17.04
CA PHE A 312 6.12 -12.09 -17.58
C PHE A 312 7.18 -12.31 -16.48
N LEU A 313 7.10 -11.60 -15.35
CA LEU A 313 8.03 -11.78 -14.22
C LEU A 313 7.98 -13.20 -13.64
N ASN A 314 6.83 -13.86 -13.76
CA ASN A 314 6.59 -15.20 -13.22
C ASN A 314 6.58 -16.29 -14.29
N LEU A 315 6.64 -15.93 -15.58
CA LEU A 315 6.57 -16.85 -16.71
C LEU A 315 7.89 -17.00 -17.45
N GLU A 316 8.66 -15.93 -17.60
CA GLU A 316 9.90 -15.99 -18.38
C GLU A 316 10.97 -16.82 -17.69
N GLU A 317 11.54 -17.79 -18.41
CA GLU A 317 12.59 -18.66 -17.87
C GLU A 317 13.85 -17.86 -17.53
N ARG A 318 14.15 -16.78 -18.26
CA ARG A 318 15.32 -15.92 -17.93
C ARG A 318 15.20 -15.28 -16.55
N TYR A 319 13.98 -15.09 -16.03
CA TYR A 319 13.76 -14.57 -14.68
C TYR A 319 13.54 -15.71 -13.68
N THR A 320 12.63 -16.65 -13.97
CA THR A 320 12.30 -17.75 -13.05
C THR A 320 13.43 -18.78 -12.85
N GLU A 321 14.40 -18.83 -13.76
CA GLU A 321 15.61 -19.64 -13.62
C GLU A 321 16.86 -18.82 -13.26
N TYR A 322 16.74 -17.48 -13.13
CA TYR A 322 17.84 -16.62 -12.71
C TYR A 322 18.30 -16.98 -11.31
N ILE A 323 19.63 -17.09 -11.14
CA ILE A 323 20.25 -17.39 -9.85
C ILE A 323 20.92 -16.12 -9.34
N ASP A 324 20.44 -15.62 -8.21
CA ASP A 324 20.93 -14.39 -7.61
C ASP A 324 22.30 -14.55 -6.91
N HIS A 325 22.80 -13.44 -6.36
CA HIS A 325 24.06 -13.39 -5.61
C HIS A 325 24.08 -14.27 -4.35
N ARG A 326 22.93 -14.78 -3.89
CA ARG A 326 22.80 -15.74 -2.78
C ARG A 326 22.79 -17.19 -3.26
N GLY A 327 22.77 -17.44 -4.57
CA GLY A 327 22.75 -18.77 -5.16
C GLY A 327 21.33 -19.39 -5.23
N GLU A 328 20.30 -18.56 -5.14
CA GLU A 328 18.89 -18.97 -5.10
C GLU A 328 18.15 -18.48 -6.35
N ARG A 329 17.05 -19.16 -6.71
CA ARG A 329 16.19 -18.69 -7.81
C ARG A 329 15.47 -17.40 -7.40
N ASN A 330 15.51 -16.40 -8.27
CA ASN A 330 14.99 -15.07 -7.96
C ASN A 330 14.58 -14.34 -9.25
N ASN A 331 13.27 -14.28 -9.49
CA ASN A 331 12.73 -13.62 -10.68
C ASN A 331 12.88 -12.10 -10.63
N TYR A 332 12.78 -11.52 -9.43
CA TYR A 332 12.96 -10.09 -9.24
C TYR A 332 14.38 -9.64 -9.61
N ALA A 333 15.40 -10.33 -9.09
CA ALA A 333 16.79 -10.05 -9.43
C ALA A 333 17.09 -10.28 -10.93
N GLY A 334 16.48 -11.31 -11.54
CA GLY A 334 16.60 -11.56 -12.97
C GLY A 334 16.06 -10.41 -13.82
N TYR A 335 14.88 -9.89 -13.48
CA TYR A 335 14.32 -8.73 -14.15
C TYR A 335 15.17 -7.47 -13.94
N LEU A 336 15.58 -7.19 -12.70
CA LEU A 336 16.43 -6.04 -12.39
C LEU A 336 17.77 -6.09 -13.15
N ASN A 337 18.33 -7.27 -13.38
CA ASN A 337 19.55 -7.43 -14.18
C ASN A 337 19.33 -6.95 -15.61
N ASP A 338 18.26 -7.40 -16.26
CA ASP A 338 17.95 -7.00 -17.64
C ASP A 338 17.61 -5.52 -17.73
N LEU A 339 16.90 -4.98 -16.73
CA LEU A 339 16.62 -3.56 -16.63
C LEU A 339 17.90 -2.71 -16.47
N LYS A 340 18.86 -3.18 -15.66
CA LYS A 340 20.17 -2.52 -15.55
C LYS A 340 20.94 -2.57 -16.87
N GLU A 341 20.91 -3.70 -17.58
CA GLU A 341 21.58 -3.86 -18.87
C GLU A 341 20.95 -3.01 -19.99
N SER A 342 19.64 -2.72 -19.90
CA SER A 342 18.92 -1.90 -20.88
C SER A 342 19.09 -0.39 -20.68
N HIS A 343 19.79 0.04 -19.62
CA HIS A 343 19.91 1.45 -19.26
C HIS A 343 21.34 1.98 -19.26
N THR A 344 21.46 3.23 -19.69
CA THR A 344 22.67 4.07 -19.54
C THR A 344 22.56 5.06 -18.39
N LEU A 345 21.33 5.41 -18.00
CA LEU A 345 21.05 6.20 -16.81
C LEU A 345 21.10 5.30 -15.57
N PRO A 346 21.57 5.80 -14.42
CA PRO A 346 21.44 5.06 -13.18
C PRO A 346 19.96 4.95 -12.80
N ILE A 347 19.61 3.82 -12.16
CA ILE A 347 18.23 3.43 -11.91
C ILE A 347 17.93 3.56 -10.42
N LEU A 348 16.83 4.24 -10.11
CA LEU A 348 16.18 4.18 -8.80
C LEU A 348 14.95 3.29 -8.90
N ILE A 349 14.83 2.28 -8.03
CA ILE A 349 13.55 1.58 -7.89
C ILE A 349 12.63 2.47 -7.04
N SER A 350 11.84 3.29 -7.73
CA SER A 350 11.04 4.34 -7.11
C SER A 350 9.78 3.83 -6.41
N GLU A 351 9.41 2.58 -6.67
CA GLU A 351 8.51 1.80 -5.83
C GLU A 351 8.87 0.32 -5.83
N PHE A 352 8.89 -0.28 -4.65
CA PHE A 352 8.84 -1.72 -4.48
C PHE A 352 8.09 -2.05 -3.18
N GLY A 353 7.41 -3.18 -3.14
CA GLY A 353 6.59 -3.51 -1.98
C GLY A 353 6.06 -4.94 -1.97
N ILE A 354 5.56 -5.35 -0.82
CA ILE A 354 4.72 -6.54 -0.69
C ILE A 354 3.68 -6.26 0.41
N PRO A 355 2.39 -6.56 0.20
CA PRO A 355 1.37 -6.24 1.19
C PRO A 355 1.35 -7.30 2.30
N ALA A 356 1.41 -6.86 3.56
CA ALA A 356 1.22 -7.71 4.73
C ALA A 356 -0.28 -7.97 4.98
N SER A 357 -0.93 -8.63 4.01
CA SER A 357 -2.38 -8.81 3.99
C SER A 357 -2.84 -10.24 4.19
N ARG A 358 -4.09 -10.42 4.65
CA ARG A 358 -4.73 -11.73 4.72
C ARG A 358 -5.22 -12.22 3.36
N GLY A 359 -5.70 -11.33 2.49
CA GLY A 359 -6.04 -11.69 1.11
C GLY A 359 -4.81 -11.74 0.19
N MET A 360 -4.88 -12.56 -0.86
CA MET A 360 -3.91 -12.67 -1.96
C MET A 360 -4.56 -12.29 -3.30
N THR A 361 -3.82 -11.61 -4.16
CA THR A 361 -4.25 -11.24 -5.51
C THR A 361 -3.43 -11.91 -6.60
N HIS A 362 -2.15 -12.16 -6.34
CA HIS A 362 -1.25 -12.76 -7.32
C HIS A 362 -0.22 -13.65 -6.63
N LYS A 363 0.15 -14.76 -7.26
CA LYS A 363 1.20 -15.66 -6.75
C LYS A 363 2.53 -15.40 -7.41
N ASN A 364 3.58 -15.45 -6.62
CA ASN A 364 4.95 -15.47 -7.09
C ASN A 364 5.52 -16.90 -6.99
N PRO A 365 6.35 -17.37 -7.94
CA PRO A 365 6.94 -18.73 -7.94
C PRO A 365 7.76 -19.10 -6.69
N PHE A 366 8.23 -18.11 -5.93
CA PHE A 366 9.09 -18.28 -4.75
C PHE A 366 8.44 -17.83 -3.44
N GLY A 367 7.14 -17.49 -3.48
CA GLY A 367 6.35 -17.14 -2.30
C GLY A 367 6.25 -15.65 -1.99
N TRP A 368 6.86 -14.76 -2.79
CA TRP A 368 6.71 -13.30 -2.65
C TRP A 368 5.41 -12.80 -3.27
N ASN A 369 4.30 -13.38 -2.80
CA ASN A 369 2.97 -13.18 -3.35
C ASN A 369 2.47 -11.75 -3.14
N GLN A 370 1.55 -11.30 -3.98
CA GLN A 370 0.79 -10.07 -3.74
C GLN A 370 -0.27 -10.33 -2.66
N GLY A 371 0.18 -10.43 -1.41
CA GLY A 371 -0.64 -10.66 -0.23
C GLY A 371 -0.57 -12.10 0.30
N PHE A 372 -1.32 -12.37 1.37
CA PHE A 372 -1.16 -13.56 2.22
C PHE A 372 0.26 -13.70 2.79
N ILE A 373 0.78 -12.57 3.28
CA ILE A 373 2.12 -12.42 3.84
C ILE A 373 1.97 -11.83 5.24
N GLU A 374 2.72 -12.36 6.21
CA GLU A 374 2.70 -11.78 7.57
C GLU A 374 3.61 -10.55 7.69
N GLU A 375 3.42 -9.72 8.73
CA GLU A 375 4.21 -8.49 8.91
C GLU A 375 5.73 -8.72 9.03
N LYS A 376 6.16 -9.82 9.64
CA LYS A 376 7.58 -10.15 9.77
C LYS A 376 8.16 -10.56 8.41
N GLU A 377 7.46 -11.44 7.71
CA GLU A 377 7.79 -11.90 6.36
C GLU A 377 7.82 -10.73 5.36
N GLN A 378 6.91 -9.76 5.49
CA GLN A 378 6.97 -8.50 4.72
C GLN A 378 8.35 -7.82 4.89
N GLY A 379 8.81 -7.62 6.13
CA GLY A 379 10.12 -6.99 6.36
C GLY A 379 11.30 -7.79 5.80
N GLU A 380 11.26 -9.12 5.92
CA GLU A 380 12.28 -10.03 5.39
C GLU A 380 12.34 -9.99 3.86
N ILE A 381 11.18 -9.98 3.19
CA ILE A 381 11.09 -9.88 1.73
C ILE A 381 11.54 -8.49 1.27
N LEU A 382 11.08 -7.40 1.88
CA LEU A 382 11.49 -6.04 1.51
C LEU A 382 13.02 -5.87 1.64
N THR A 383 13.62 -6.42 2.69
CA THR A 383 15.08 -6.44 2.85
C THR A 383 15.76 -7.17 1.69
N ARG A 384 15.26 -8.35 1.32
CA ARG A 384 15.80 -9.15 0.22
C ARG A 384 15.73 -8.42 -1.13
N LEU A 385 14.59 -7.82 -1.45
CA LEU A 385 14.38 -7.07 -2.69
C LEU A 385 15.34 -5.87 -2.76
N TYR A 386 15.54 -5.18 -1.63
CA TYR A 386 16.48 -4.07 -1.57
C TYR A 386 17.94 -4.52 -1.75
N GLU A 387 18.33 -5.66 -1.16
CA GLU A 387 19.67 -6.25 -1.40
C GLU A 387 19.91 -6.55 -2.88
N ASP A 388 18.90 -7.00 -3.62
CA ASP A 388 19.01 -7.23 -5.08
C ASP A 388 19.31 -5.94 -5.86
N MET A 389 18.69 -4.82 -5.45
CA MET A 389 18.99 -3.51 -6.04
C MET A 389 20.43 -3.10 -5.77
N MET A 390 20.93 -3.35 -4.55
CA MET A 390 22.29 -2.97 -4.15
C MET A 390 23.36 -3.81 -4.84
N GLU A 391 23.09 -5.10 -5.06
CA GLU A 391 24.01 -5.98 -5.81
C GLU A 391 24.18 -5.52 -7.28
N LEU A 392 23.16 -4.88 -7.86
CA LEU A 392 23.17 -4.38 -9.24
C LEU A 392 23.63 -2.92 -9.36
N ASP A 393 24.23 -2.36 -8.31
CA ASP A 393 24.70 -0.97 -8.26
C ASP A 393 23.60 0.02 -8.70
N MET A 394 22.37 -0.18 -8.21
CA MET A 394 21.26 0.76 -8.38
C MET A 394 21.31 1.86 -7.31
N LEU A 395 20.59 2.97 -7.55
CA LEU A 395 20.61 4.16 -6.69
C LEU A 395 19.99 3.96 -5.30
N GLY A 396 19.22 2.89 -5.11
CA GLY A 396 18.43 2.64 -3.90
C GLY A 396 17.02 2.20 -4.21
N GLY A 397 16.16 2.29 -3.19
CA GLY A 397 14.78 1.87 -3.26
C GLY A 397 13.87 2.70 -2.35
N LEU A 398 12.63 2.88 -2.81
CA LEU A 398 11.55 3.50 -2.03
C LEU A 398 10.46 2.46 -1.74
N VAL A 399 10.32 2.10 -0.47
CA VAL A 399 9.30 1.13 -0.03
C VAL A 399 7.91 1.72 -0.26
N PHE A 400 7.07 1.00 -0.98
CA PHE A 400 5.64 1.27 -1.08
C PHE A 400 4.93 0.49 0.04
N THR A 401 4.48 1.16 1.10
CA THR A 401 4.44 2.62 1.35
C THR A 401 4.60 2.91 2.85
N TRP A 402 4.62 4.18 3.28
CA TRP A 402 4.72 4.54 4.70
C TRP A 402 3.51 4.01 5.49
N GLN A 403 2.28 4.34 5.09
CA GLN A 403 1.05 4.01 5.82
C GLN A 403 0.06 3.14 5.04
N ASP A 404 -0.71 2.33 5.74
CA ASP A 404 -1.83 1.58 5.16
C ASP A 404 -2.92 2.52 4.62
N GLU A 405 -3.48 2.19 3.46
CA GLU A 405 -4.44 3.07 2.76
C GLU A 405 -5.76 2.34 2.49
N TRP A 406 -6.75 2.52 3.37
CA TRP A 406 -8.00 1.75 3.35
C TRP A 406 -8.91 2.03 2.14
N PHE A 407 -8.69 3.13 1.42
CA PHE A 407 -9.49 3.44 0.22
C PHE A 407 -9.12 2.56 -0.97
N LYS A 408 -7.94 1.93 -0.96
CA LYS A 408 -7.43 1.15 -2.07
C LYS A 408 -8.28 -0.10 -2.33
N ARG A 409 -8.21 -0.55 -3.58
CA ARG A 409 -9.01 -1.64 -4.15
C ARG A 409 -8.11 -2.53 -5.01
N THR A 410 -8.51 -3.79 -5.17
CA THR A 410 -7.87 -4.73 -6.08
C THR A 410 -8.93 -5.43 -6.95
N TRP A 411 -8.55 -5.88 -8.14
CA TRP A 411 -9.48 -6.39 -9.15
C TRP A 411 -10.29 -7.62 -8.68
N ASN A 412 -9.72 -8.46 -7.82
CA ASN A 412 -10.36 -9.69 -7.34
C ASN A 412 -11.24 -9.49 -6.09
N THR A 413 -11.34 -8.27 -5.56
CA THR A 413 -12.23 -7.94 -4.42
C THR A 413 -13.13 -6.72 -4.65
N MET A 414 -12.79 -5.83 -5.59
CA MET A 414 -13.43 -4.51 -5.73
C MET A 414 -14.93 -4.54 -6.07
N ASP A 415 -15.43 -5.63 -6.64
CA ASP A 415 -16.85 -5.78 -6.98
C ASP A 415 -17.70 -6.25 -5.78
N TYR A 416 -17.05 -6.71 -4.70
CA TYR A 416 -17.69 -7.30 -3.53
C TYR A 416 -17.82 -6.31 -2.35
N ASP A 417 -17.25 -5.10 -2.46
CA ASP A 417 -17.38 -4.03 -1.47
C ASP A 417 -18.27 -2.87 -1.97
N ASN A 418 -18.49 -1.87 -1.12
CA ASN A 418 -19.11 -0.61 -1.51
C ASN A 418 -18.01 0.41 -1.88
N PRO A 419 -17.90 0.83 -3.15
CA PRO A 419 -16.83 1.70 -3.61
C PRO A 419 -16.83 3.09 -2.95
N ASP A 420 -18.00 3.58 -2.53
CA ASP A 420 -18.15 4.89 -1.88
C ASP A 420 -17.78 4.85 -0.39
N ARG A 421 -17.52 3.66 0.15
CA ARG A 421 -17.36 3.44 1.59
C ARG A 421 -16.03 2.79 2.01
N ARG A 422 -15.15 2.47 1.06
CA ARG A 422 -13.85 1.82 1.32
C ARG A 422 -13.01 2.47 2.43
N PRO A 423 -12.88 3.81 2.53
CA PRO A 423 -12.05 4.40 3.58
C PRO A 423 -12.59 4.21 5.01
N PHE A 424 -13.87 3.85 5.19
CA PHE A 424 -14.52 3.86 6.50
C PHE A 424 -14.41 2.54 7.25
N TRP A 425 -13.81 1.51 6.66
CA TRP A 425 -13.53 0.23 7.29
C TRP A 425 -12.30 -0.40 6.64
N SER A 426 -11.66 -1.35 7.30
CA SER A 426 -10.44 -1.99 6.77
C SER A 426 -10.77 -3.36 6.23
N ASN A 427 -10.61 -3.57 4.93
CA ASN A 427 -10.87 -4.84 4.30
C ASN A 427 -9.61 -5.71 4.30
N ALA A 428 -9.52 -6.67 5.23
CA ALA A 428 -8.34 -7.54 5.32
C ALA A 428 -8.15 -8.50 4.12
N GLN A 429 -9.18 -8.68 3.29
CA GLN A 429 -9.09 -9.47 2.06
C GLN A 429 -8.54 -8.65 0.89
N THR A 430 -8.52 -7.32 0.96
CA THR A 430 -7.98 -6.44 -0.09
C THR A 430 -6.52 -6.15 0.23
N ASN A 431 -5.61 -6.84 -0.48
CA ASN A 431 -4.18 -6.71 -0.32
C ASN A 431 -3.68 -5.25 -0.44
N GLU A 432 -4.24 -4.49 -1.38
CA GLU A 432 -3.83 -3.10 -1.68
C GLU A 432 -3.99 -2.14 -0.48
N GLN A 433 -4.79 -2.49 0.51
CA GLN A 433 -4.95 -1.66 1.71
C GLN A 433 -3.80 -1.81 2.72
N GLN A 434 -2.94 -2.82 2.59
CA GLN A 434 -2.05 -3.28 3.69
C GLN A 434 -0.55 -3.29 3.34
N PHE A 435 -0.12 -2.42 2.43
CA PHE A 435 1.29 -2.22 2.07
C PHE A 435 2.11 -1.45 3.10
N GLY A 436 1.47 -0.61 3.91
CA GLY A 436 2.14 0.33 4.81
C GLY A 436 3.06 -0.34 5.81
N LEU A 437 4.11 0.36 6.25
CA LEU A 437 4.89 0.01 7.44
C LEU A 437 4.18 0.48 8.72
N LEU A 438 3.33 1.49 8.61
CA LEU A 438 2.41 1.98 9.63
C LEU A 438 1.00 1.46 9.34
N SER A 439 0.43 0.70 10.27
CA SER A 439 -0.95 0.26 10.23
C SER A 439 -1.87 1.13 11.09
N PHE A 440 -3.17 0.99 10.82
CA PHE A 440 -4.24 1.60 11.59
C PHE A 440 -5.09 0.48 12.20
N ASP A 441 -4.81 0.09 13.44
CA ASP A 441 -5.46 -1.06 14.07
C ASP A 441 -5.97 -0.67 15.45
N ARG A 442 -7.29 -0.77 15.67
CA ARG A 442 -7.85 -0.62 17.02
C ARG A 442 -7.50 -1.83 17.89
N HIS A 443 -7.48 -3.02 17.28
CA HIS A 443 -7.31 -4.32 17.95
C HIS A 443 -8.17 -4.41 19.20
N LEU A 444 -9.47 -4.15 19.04
CA LEU A 444 -10.38 -4.18 20.18
C LEU A 444 -10.49 -5.61 20.72
N GLY A 445 -10.54 -6.59 19.83
CA GLY A 445 -10.43 -8.00 20.18
C GLY A 445 -9.02 -8.52 19.97
N LYS A 446 -8.61 -9.48 20.79
CA LYS A 446 -7.28 -10.09 20.74
C LYS A 446 -7.40 -11.60 20.71
N VAL A 447 -6.69 -12.22 19.77
CA VAL A 447 -6.57 -13.70 19.70
C VAL A 447 -5.28 -14.07 20.44
N ASN A 448 -5.36 -14.34 21.75
CA ASN A 448 -4.18 -14.57 22.61
C ASN A 448 -4.43 -15.52 23.81
N GLY A 449 -5.57 -16.21 23.83
CA GLY A 449 -5.99 -17.13 24.89
C GLY A 449 -6.58 -16.44 26.12
N LYS A 450 -6.96 -15.15 26.02
CA LYS A 450 -7.53 -14.39 27.14
C LYS A 450 -8.77 -13.63 26.67
N ARG A 451 -9.90 -13.90 27.33
CA ARG A 451 -11.16 -13.22 27.06
C ARG A 451 -11.03 -11.70 27.16
N ASP A 452 -11.61 -11.02 26.18
CA ASP A 452 -11.69 -9.57 26.13
C ASP A 452 -12.82 -9.08 27.04
N GLU A 453 -12.53 -8.09 27.90
CA GLU A 453 -13.51 -7.58 28.86
C GLU A 453 -14.65 -6.79 28.19
N GLU A 454 -14.39 -6.25 27.00
CA GLU A 454 -15.31 -5.47 26.19
C GLU A 454 -16.28 -6.35 25.37
N ALA A 455 -16.08 -7.67 25.31
CA ALA A 455 -16.92 -8.57 24.54
C ALA A 455 -18.34 -8.66 25.12
N VAL A 456 -19.34 -8.69 24.24
CA VAL A 456 -20.75 -8.79 24.61
C VAL A 456 -21.13 -10.26 24.75
N LEU A 457 -21.51 -10.67 25.96
CA LEU A 457 -22.05 -12.00 26.22
C LEU A 457 -23.41 -12.16 25.53
N LEU A 458 -23.49 -13.07 24.55
CA LEU A 458 -24.71 -13.40 23.82
C LEU A 458 -25.45 -14.59 24.42
N GLY A 459 -24.74 -15.51 25.05
CA GLY A 459 -25.32 -16.70 25.66
C GLY A 459 -24.47 -17.27 26.79
N ASP A 460 -25.16 -17.79 27.79
CA ASP A 460 -24.64 -18.48 28.98
C ASP A 460 -25.45 -19.78 29.11
N TYR A 461 -24.78 -20.92 29.03
CA TYR A 461 -25.39 -22.23 28.90
C TYR A 461 -24.83 -23.21 29.93
N ASN A 462 -25.58 -24.28 30.17
CA ASN A 462 -25.16 -25.39 31.02
C ASN A 462 -24.84 -26.62 30.14
N GLY A 463 -23.82 -26.49 29.29
CA GLY A 463 -23.54 -27.41 28.18
C GLY A 463 -22.06 -27.59 27.88
N ALA A 464 -21.77 -28.19 26.72
CA ALA A 464 -20.40 -28.31 26.20
C ALA A 464 -19.82 -26.95 25.78
N VAL A 465 -20.68 -26.03 25.32
CA VAL A 465 -20.36 -24.60 25.21
C VAL A 465 -20.95 -23.91 26.43
N GLU A 466 -20.13 -23.28 27.27
CA GLU A 466 -20.57 -22.59 28.48
C GLU A 466 -20.93 -21.13 28.20
N GLU A 467 -20.10 -20.41 27.44
CA GLU A 467 -20.33 -19.01 27.10
C GLU A 467 -20.04 -18.73 25.63
N LEU A 468 -20.83 -17.84 25.03
CA LEU A 468 -20.60 -17.28 23.70
C LEU A 468 -20.62 -15.75 23.79
N SER A 469 -19.49 -15.12 23.48
CA SER A 469 -19.33 -13.66 23.48
C SER A 469 -18.83 -13.16 22.12
N VAL A 470 -19.24 -11.94 21.77
CA VAL A 470 -18.92 -11.33 20.47
C VAL A 470 -18.51 -9.88 20.63
N LEU A 471 -17.59 -9.47 19.77
CA LEU A 471 -17.02 -8.13 19.69
C LEU A 471 -16.76 -7.79 18.23
N HIS A 472 -16.58 -6.51 17.91
CA HIS A 472 -16.15 -6.11 16.58
C HIS A 472 -15.24 -4.89 16.59
N ASP A 473 -14.52 -4.69 15.50
CA ASP A 473 -13.89 -3.43 15.13
C ASP A 473 -14.03 -3.16 13.63
N GLU A 474 -13.32 -2.16 13.14
CA GLU A 474 -13.35 -1.68 11.77
C GLU A 474 -12.84 -2.73 10.74
N ARG A 475 -12.17 -3.80 11.18
CA ARG A 475 -11.61 -4.86 10.32
C ARG A 475 -12.26 -6.23 10.54
N TYR A 476 -12.60 -6.55 11.79
CA TYR A 476 -12.97 -7.91 12.18
C TYR A 476 -14.24 -7.99 13.03
N LEU A 477 -14.95 -9.11 12.88
CA LEU A 477 -15.85 -9.66 13.89
C LEU A 477 -15.06 -10.66 14.75
N TYR A 478 -15.13 -10.55 16.07
CA TYR A 478 -14.47 -11.46 17.01
C TYR A 478 -15.51 -12.31 17.74
N VAL A 479 -15.25 -13.61 17.86
CA VAL A 479 -16.09 -14.55 18.62
C VAL A 479 -15.21 -15.24 19.66
N GLN A 480 -15.69 -15.26 20.90
CA GLN A 480 -15.04 -15.93 22.03
C GLN A 480 -16.00 -16.97 22.61
N LEU A 481 -15.48 -18.18 22.79
CA LEU A 481 -16.20 -19.26 23.45
C LEU A 481 -15.48 -19.67 24.73
N SER A 482 -16.26 -20.17 25.68
CA SER A 482 -15.74 -20.90 26.82
C SER A 482 -16.32 -22.30 26.83
N LEU A 483 -15.44 -23.28 26.89
CA LEU A 483 -15.75 -24.70 26.95
C LEU A 483 -15.06 -25.30 28.18
N PRO A 484 -15.52 -26.44 28.71
CA PRO A 484 -14.88 -27.06 29.87
C PRO A 484 -13.46 -27.61 29.59
N ASP A 485 -13.18 -27.95 28.32
CA ASP A 485 -11.94 -28.60 27.88
C ASP A 485 -11.75 -28.40 26.37
N LEU A 486 -10.52 -28.03 25.97
CA LEU A 486 -10.08 -27.97 24.57
C LEU A 486 -8.69 -28.64 24.41
N SER A 487 -8.39 -29.61 25.26
CA SER A 487 -7.14 -30.38 25.23
C SER A 487 -7.03 -31.28 23.99
N GLU A 488 -5.87 -31.92 23.82
CA GLU A 488 -5.63 -32.87 22.74
C GLU A 488 -6.69 -34.00 22.71
N ASP A 489 -7.16 -34.46 23.87
CA ASP A 489 -8.18 -35.50 23.97
C ASP A 489 -9.53 -35.02 23.40
N PHE A 490 -9.89 -33.73 23.62
CA PHE A 490 -11.07 -33.13 23.01
C PHE A 490 -10.98 -33.19 21.48
N TRP A 491 -9.89 -32.70 20.89
CA TRP A 491 -9.75 -32.63 19.43
C TRP A 491 -9.60 -34.00 18.75
N GLN A 492 -9.14 -35.03 19.46
CA GLN A 492 -9.13 -36.40 18.92
C GLN A 492 -10.55 -36.95 18.72
N GLU A 493 -11.48 -36.61 19.62
CA GLU A 493 -12.84 -37.16 19.61
C GLU A 493 -13.89 -36.21 19.02
N GLN A 494 -13.62 -34.90 19.07
CA GLN A 494 -14.57 -33.84 18.82
C GLN A 494 -14.00 -32.73 17.95
N SER A 495 -14.89 -31.93 17.36
CA SER A 495 -14.60 -30.71 16.62
C SER A 495 -15.60 -29.63 17.01
N LEU A 496 -15.27 -28.39 16.68
CA LEU A 496 -16.07 -27.21 16.98
C LEU A 496 -16.52 -26.57 15.67
N ASP A 497 -17.83 -26.44 15.48
CA ASP A 497 -18.42 -25.70 14.37
C ASP A 497 -19.04 -24.39 14.92
N LEU A 498 -18.71 -23.24 14.32
CA LEU A 498 -19.39 -21.96 14.52
C LEU A 498 -20.24 -21.66 13.29
N TYR A 499 -21.53 -21.38 13.52
CA TYR A 499 -22.49 -21.08 12.47
C TYR A 499 -22.87 -19.59 12.49
N PHE A 500 -22.88 -18.96 11.31
CA PHE A 500 -23.27 -17.57 11.12
C PHE A 500 -24.46 -17.49 10.17
N SER A 501 -25.50 -16.76 10.57
CA SER A 501 -26.67 -16.49 9.74
C SER A 501 -26.82 -14.98 9.57
N ILE A 502 -26.58 -14.54 8.34
CA ILE A 502 -26.75 -13.16 7.86
C ILE A 502 -28.15 -12.99 7.26
N ARG A 503 -28.62 -14.00 6.50
CA ARG A 503 -29.96 -14.14 5.92
C ARG A 503 -30.77 -15.09 6.82
N SER A 504 -31.70 -14.55 7.62
CA SER A 504 -32.32 -15.28 8.73
C SER A 504 -33.08 -16.57 8.38
N ASP A 505 -33.49 -16.75 7.13
CA ASP A 505 -34.31 -17.87 6.68
C ASP A 505 -33.74 -18.50 5.39
N GLN A 506 -32.42 -18.40 5.21
CA GLN A 506 -31.67 -18.96 4.08
C GLN A 506 -30.36 -19.58 4.55
N GLY A 507 -29.68 -20.28 3.64
CA GLY A 507 -28.47 -21.05 3.94
C GLY A 507 -28.75 -22.52 4.25
N ILE A 508 -27.75 -23.18 4.81
CA ILE A 508 -27.74 -24.62 5.07
C ILE A 508 -28.40 -24.94 6.42
N GLU A 509 -29.25 -25.96 6.45
CA GLU A 509 -29.95 -26.40 7.67
C GLU A 509 -28.97 -26.99 8.70
N THR A 510 -29.09 -26.53 9.95
CA THR A 510 -28.40 -27.06 11.14
C THR A 510 -29.44 -27.50 12.20
N GLU A 511 -29.03 -27.97 13.38
CA GLU A 511 -30.02 -28.43 14.38
C GLU A 511 -30.90 -27.30 14.94
N GLU A 512 -30.36 -26.09 15.04
CA GLU A 512 -31.02 -24.93 15.65
C GLU A 512 -31.50 -23.86 14.63
N GLY A 513 -31.28 -24.08 13.33
CA GLY A 513 -31.70 -23.17 12.25
C GLY A 513 -30.81 -23.20 11.02
N GLN A 514 -31.01 -22.25 10.09
CA GLN A 514 -30.19 -22.16 8.88
C GLN A 514 -28.99 -21.23 9.06
N ALA A 515 -27.87 -21.58 8.43
CA ALA A 515 -26.62 -20.82 8.48
C ALA A 515 -26.08 -20.52 7.07
N ASP A 516 -25.64 -19.29 6.86
CA ASP A 516 -24.96 -18.87 5.63
C ASP A 516 -23.48 -19.23 5.65
N PHE A 517 -22.87 -19.33 6.84
CA PHE A 517 -21.45 -19.67 6.97
C PHE A 517 -21.21 -20.66 8.10
N ARG A 518 -20.12 -21.42 7.96
CA ARG A 518 -19.62 -22.35 8.97
C ARG A 518 -18.11 -22.18 9.13
N ALA A 519 -17.65 -21.92 10.36
CA ALA A 519 -16.26 -22.12 10.74
C ALA A 519 -16.11 -23.49 11.40
N ARG A 520 -15.40 -24.42 10.76
CA ARG A 520 -15.09 -25.73 11.33
C ARG A 520 -13.66 -25.75 11.85
N ILE A 521 -13.51 -26.10 13.12
CA ILE A 521 -12.23 -26.19 13.82
C ILE A 521 -12.01 -27.60 14.34
N ASN A 522 -10.85 -28.16 14.04
CA ASN A 522 -10.36 -29.41 14.59
C ASN A 522 -8.89 -29.26 14.98
N GLY A 523 -8.65 -28.90 16.24
CA GLY A 523 -7.32 -28.58 16.73
C GLY A 523 -6.75 -27.40 15.95
N GLN A 524 -5.62 -27.60 15.28
CA GLN A 524 -4.95 -26.57 14.48
C GLN A 524 -5.42 -26.51 13.01
N GLU A 525 -6.36 -27.38 12.62
CA GLU A 525 -6.99 -27.35 11.30
C GLU A 525 -8.29 -26.54 11.37
N GLY A 526 -8.36 -25.42 10.65
CA GLY A 526 -9.55 -24.56 10.63
C GLY A 526 -9.97 -24.21 9.21
N LYS A 527 -11.28 -24.20 8.96
CA LYS A 527 -11.89 -23.80 7.68
C LYS A 527 -13.10 -22.92 7.88
N PHE A 528 -13.28 -21.94 7.02
CA PHE A 528 -14.43 -21.06 6.91
C PHE A 528 -15.09 -21.25 5.55
N GLU A 529 -16.36 -21.62 5.58
CA GLU A 529 -17.12 -22.04 4.41
C GLU A 529 -18.42 -21.23 4.32
N VAL A 530 -18.95 -21.11 3.11
CA VAL A 530 -20.16 -20.33 2.79
C VAL A 530 -21.21 -21.25 2.17
N ALA A 531 -22.49 -21.03 2.42
CA ALA A 531 -23.57 -21.75 1.75
C ALA A 531 -23.42 -21.58 0.23
N GLY A 532 -23.57 -22.64 -0.56
CA GLY A 532 -23.34 -22.59 -2.01
C GLY A 532 -24.28 -21.62 -2.74
N ASP A 533 -25.48 -21.41 -2.19
CA ASP A 533 -26.40 -20.38 -2.66
C ASP A 533 -25.97 -18.92 -2.31
N TYR A 534 -24.91 -18.75 -1.52
CA TYR A 534 -24.34 -17.45 -1.11
C TYR A 534 -22.85 -17.31 -1.42
N ASP A 535 -22.25 -18.28 -2.11
CA ASP A 535 -20.88 -18.24 -2.60
C ASP A 535 -20.76 -17.24 -3.76
N SER A 536 -20.19 -16.06 -3.48
CA SER A 536 -19.98 -14.99 -4.45
C SER A 536 -18.98 -15.37 -5.53
N PHE A 537 -17.92 -16.10 -5.19
CA PHE A 537 -16.93 -16.59 -6.14
C PHE A 537 -17.54 -17.60 -7.11
N TYR A 538 -18.30 -18.57 -6.61
CA TYR A 538 -18.95 -19.57 -7.46
C TYR A 538 -20.01 -18.94 -8.37
N PHE A 539 -20.85 -18.05 -7.83
CA PHE A 539 -21.81 -17.29 -8.64
C PHE A 539 -21.10 -16.51 -9.76
N ASP A 540 -20.01 -15.83 -9.43
CA ASP A 540 -19.31 -14.96 -10.36
C ASP A 540 -18.57 -15.74 -11.45
N TYR A 541 -17.68 -16.64 -11.06
CA TYR A 541 -16.78 -17.31 -12.00
C TYR A 541 -17.39 -18.57 -12.63
N ALA A 542 -18.30 -19.29 -11.95
CA ALA A 542 -18.91 -20.50 -12.49
C ALA A 542 -20.23 -20.20 -13.24
N GLU A 543 -21.16 -19.47 -12.61
CA GLU A 543 -22.51 -19.26 -13.16
C GLU A 543 -22.57 -18.07 -14.14
N ARG A 544 -21.99 -16.92 -13.78
CA ARG A 544 -22.08 -15.67 -14.56
C ARG A 544 -21.05 -15.64 -15.69
N LEU A 545 -19.76 -15.80 -15.36
CA LEU A 545 -18.66 -15.66 -16.31
C LEU A 545 -18.32 -16.96 -17.06
N ASN A 546 -18.74 -18.13 -16.55
CA ASN A 546 -18.45 -19.45 -17.12
C ASN A 546 -16.93 -19.71 -17.30
N MET A 547 -16.11 -19.22 -16.37
CA MET A 547 -14.65 -19.40 -16.34
C MET A 547 -14.24 -20.69 -15.61
N ILE A 548 -15.10 -21.23 -14.76
CA ILE A 548 -14.89 -22.51 -14.07
C ILE A 548 -16.15 -23.40 -14.18
N PRO A 549 -16.06 -24.72 -13.93
CA PRO A 549 -17.22 -25.61 -13.99
C PRO A 549 -18.30 -25.27 -12.97
N ALA A 550 -19.56 -25.16 -13.42
CA ALA A 550 -20.74 -24.99 -12.56
C ALA A 550 -21.32 -26.35 -12.14
N ASN A 551 -20.63 -27.06 -11.24
CA ASN A 551 -21.00 -28.41 -10.80
C ASN A 551 -21.03 -28.60 -9.27
N GLU A 552 -20.92 -27.52 -8.49
CA GLU A 552 -20.98 -27.58 -7.02
C GLU A 552 -22.44 -27.50 -6.54
N PRO A 553 -22.89 -28.36 -5.59
CA PRO A 553 -24.26 -28.34 -5.07
C PRO A 553 -24.55 -27.11 -4.20
N LEU A 554 -25.60 -26.36 -4.54
CA LEU A 554 -25.96 -25.13 -3.82
C LEU A 554 -26.50 -25.35 -2.40
N ASP A 555 -26.91 -26.58 -2.07
CA ASP A 555 -27.40 -27.01 -0.76
C ASP A 555 -26.29 -27.55 0.16
N GLU A 556 -25.03 -27.28 -0.17
CA GLU A 556 -23.86 -27.61 0.63
C GLU A 556 -23.05 -26.35 0.98
N PHE A 557 -22.14 -26.49 1.95
CA PHE A 557 -21.13 -25.46 2.23
C PHE A 557 -19.99 -25.57 1.21
N HIS A 558 -19.62 -24.45 0.61
CA HIS A 558 -18.52 -24.30 -0.34
C HIS A 558 -17.28 -23.68 0.34
N PRO A 559 -16.07 -23.97 -0.18
CA PRO A 559 -14.87 -23.25 0.20
C PRO A 559 -14.93 -21.79 -0.31
N ILE A 560 -14.58 -20.85 0.56
CA ILE A 560 -14.48 -19.43 0.18
C ILE A 560 -13.17 -19.21 -0.57
N ARG A 561 -13.26 -18.65 -1.78
CA ARG A 561 -12.16 -18.50 -2.73
C ARG A 561 -12.02 -17.07 -3.22
N LEU A 562 -10.79 -16.66 -3.57
CA LEU A 562 -10.55 -15.50 -4.44
C LEU A 562 -9.87 -15.95 -5.72
N ALA A 563 -10.17 -15.28 -6.83
CA ALA A 563 -9.48 -15.46 -8.10
C ALA A 563 -8.07 -14.83 -8.02
N LEU A 564 -7.10 -15.46 -8.68
CA LEU A 564 -5.71 -15.01 -8.76
C LEU A 564 -5.26 -14.74 -10.19
N ASN A 565 -5.74 -15.54 -11.14
CA ASN A 565 -5.56 -15.25 -12.56
C ASN A 565 -6.69 -15.89 -13.37
N ARG A 566 -7.00 -15.32 -14.53
CA ARG A 566 -7.93 -15.90 -15.50
C ARG A 566 -7.20 -16.94 -16.34
N GLU A 567 -7.93 -17.75 -17.10
CA GLU A 567 -7.28 -18.59 -18.13
C GLU A 567 -6.67 -17.68 -19.21
N PHE A 568 -5.42 -17.95 -19.58
CA PHE A 568 -4.73 -17.24 -20.65
C PHE A 568 -3.81 -18.19 -21.44
N ILE A 569 -3.32 -17.71 -22.59
CA ILE A 569 -2.37 -18.43 -23.43
C ILE A 569 -1.04 -17.69 -23.37
N ARG A 570 0.02 -18.39 -22.97
CA ARG A 570 1.38 -17.86 -22.98
C ARG A 570 1.84 -17.67 -24.45
N PRO A 571 2.19 -16.45 -24.92
CA PRO A 571 2.33 -16.19 -26.36
C PRO A 571 3.50 -16.91 -27.05
N ASP A 572 4.65 -16.98 -26.40
CA ASP A 572 5.88 -17.60 -26.95
C ASP A 572 5.80 -19.13 -27.11
N THR A 573 5.10 -19.81 -26.21
CA THR A 573 5.02 -21.29 -26.14
C THR A 573 3.67 -21.84 -26.58
N ASN A 574 2.62 -21.02 -26.61
CA ASN A 574 1.21 -21.42 -26.78
C ASN A 574 0.70 -22.36 -25.67
N GLU A 575 1.34 -22.34 -24.50
CA GLU A 575 0.85 -23.06 -23.32
C GLU A 575 -0.46 -22.42 -22.82
N VAL A 576 -1.44 -23.25 -22.46
CA VAL A 576 -2.69 -22.78 -21.84
C VAL A 576 -2.50 -22.80 -20.33
N MET A 577 -2.50 -21.61 -19.73
CA MET A 577 -2.45 -21.41 -18.30
C MET A 577 -3.88 -21.39 -17.77
N ALA A 578 -4.23 -22.36 -16.92
CA ALA A 578 -5.59 -22.50 -16.40
C ALA A 578 -5.94 -21.37 -15.43
N PHE A 579 -7.24 -21.12 -15.27
CA PHE A 579 -7.77 -20.22 -14.23
C PHE A 579 -7.21 -20.60 -12.86
N GLU A 580 -6.73 -19.61 -12.12
CA GLU A 580 -6.17 -19.80 -10.80
C GLU A 580 -7.02 -19.12 -9.72
N SER A 581 -7.18 -19.82 -8.59
CA SER A 581 -7.79 -19.29 -7.37
C SER A 581 -7.09 -19.87 -6.14
N TYR A 582 -7.34 -19.27 -4.98
CA TYR A 582 -6.94 -19.84 -3.69
C TYR A 582 -8.10 -19.82 -2.68
N GLU A 583 -8.10 -20.78 -1.76
CA GLU A 583 -9.08 -20.90 -0.68
C GLU A 583 -8.70 -19.94 0.47
N THR A 584 -9.28 -18.74 0.48
CA THR A 584 -9.09 -17.75 1.57
C THR A 584 -9.81 -18.14 2.88
N GLY A 585 -10.74 -19.11 2.77
CA GLY A 585 -11.43 -19.70 3.91
C GLY A 585 -10.56 -20.58 4.82
N ILE A 586 -9.32 -20.92 4.47
CA ILE A 586 -8.43 -21.63 5.39
C ILE A 586 -8.06 -20.71 6.57
N LEU A 587 -8.37 -21.17 7.79
CA LEU A 587 -8.13 -20.40 9.00
C LEU A 587 -6.78 -20.78 9.63
N LYS A 588 -5.96 -19.79 9.98
CA LYS A 588 -4.63 -20.03 10.56
C LYS A 588 -4.71 -20.06 12.09
N PHE A 589 -4.25 -21.16 12.70
CA PHE A 589 -4.05 -21.22 14.15
C PHE A 589 -2.84 -20.39 14.56
N GLY A 590 -2.96 -19.56 15.59
CA GLY A 590 -1.85 -18.79 16.15
C GLY A 590 -2.29 -17.58 16.98
N ILE A 591 -1.32 -16.80 17.47
CA ILE A 591 -1.60 -15.62 18.29
C ILE A 591 -1.69 -14.38 17.38
N GLY A 592 -2.82 -13.67 17.46
CA GLY A 592 -3.12 -12.45 16.71
C GLY A 592 -2.98 -11.16 17.52
N ASP A 593 -2.46 -11.20 18.75
CA ASP A 593 -2.14 -9.99 19.54
C ASP A 593 -0.73 -9.46 19.18
N PRO A 594 -0.60 -8.24 18.63
CA PRO A 594 0.70 -7.70 18.22
C PRO A 594 1.70 -7.50 19.37
N ASN A 595 1.22 -7.49 20.63
CA ASN A 595 2.08 -7.35 21.80
C ASN A 595 2.70 -8.67 22.25
N ASP A 596 2.28 -9.79 21.67
CA ASP A 596 2.85 -11.11 21.96
C ASP A 596 4.11 -11.36 21.11
N GLU A 597 5.05 -12.14 21.64
CA GLU A 597 6.26 -12.54 20.93
C GLU A 597 5.97 -13.52 19.78
N ALA A 598 4.91 -14.32 19.91
CA ALA A 598 4.46 -15.28 18.90
C ALA A 598 3.41 -14.69 17.94
N TYR A 599 3.30 -13.36 17.89
CA TYR A 599 2.36 -12.67 17.01
C TYR A 599 2.53 -13.09 15.54
N ASN A 600 1.42 -13.45 14.91
CA ASN A 600 1.31 -13.69 13.49
C ASN A 600 0.11 -12.89 12.97
N SER A 601 0.35 -11.93 12.07
CA SER A 601 -0.73 -11.07 11.55
C SER A 601 -1.76 -11.83 10.73
N LEU A 602 -1.43 -13.05 10.24
CA LEU A 602 -2.35 -13.95 9.54
C LEU A 602 -3.12 -14.90 10.47
N ALA A 603 -2.83 -14.95 11.77
CA ALA A 603 -3.54 -15.83 12.69
C ALA A 603 -5.02 -15.46 12.79
N ASP A 604 -5.91 -16.43 12.68
CA ASP A 604 -7.36 -16.23 12.74
C ASP A 604 -7.95 -16.66 14.07
N TYR A 605 -7.43 -17.75 14.64
CA TYR A 605 -7.98 -18.31 15.86
C TYR A 605 -6.91 -18.93 16.76
N TYR A 606 -7.24 -19.01 18.03
CA TYR A 606 -6.42 -19.62 19.06
C TYR A 606 -7.31 -20.25 20.13
N TYR A 607 -6.77 -21.26 20.82
CA TYR A 607 -7.40 -21.79 22.01
C TYR A 607 -6.36 -22.19 23.05
N THR A 608 -6.85 -22.29 24.28
CA THR A 608 -6.12 -22.79 25.45
C THR A 608 -6.71 -24.13 25.88
N ASP A 609 -5.89 -25.02 26.44
CA ASP A 609 -6.37 -26.29 26.98
C ASP A 609 -7.41 -26.06 28.10
N GLU A 610 -7.31 -24.93 28.80
CA GLU A 610 -8.26 -24.48 29.83
C GLU A 610 -9.63 -24.04 29.29
N GLY A 611 -9.86 -24.12 27.98
CA GLY A 611 -11.18 -24.00 27.39
C GLY A 611 -11.57 -22.63 26.87
N VAL A 612 -10.63 -21.69 26.75
CA VAL A 612 -10.85 -20.43 26.01
C VAL A 612 -10.59 -20.68 24.53
N PHE A 613 -11.57 -20.36 23.68
CA PHE A 613 -11.42 -20.34 22.22
C PHE A 613 -11.75 -18.94 21.69
N GLU A 614 -10.95 -18.45 20.75
CA GLU A 614 -11.08 -17.12 20.16
C GLU A 614 -10.88 -17.19 18.65
N ILE A 615 -11.72 -16.50 17.89
CA ILE A 615 -11.58 -16.36 16.44
C ILE A 615 -11.88 -14.91 16.03
N ARG A 616 -11.10 -14.38 15.09
CA ARG A 616 -11.39 -13.12 14.38
C ARG A 616 -11.70 -13.42 12.91
N ILE A 617 -12.75 -12.81 12.39
CA ILE A 617 -13.26 -13.06 11.04
C ILE A 617 -13.28 -11.73 10.27
N PRO A 618 -12.50 -11.59 9.18
CA PRO A 618 -12.59 -10.43 8.32
C PRO A 618 -14.03 -10.21 7.85
N TRP A 619 -14.52 -8.97 7.90
CA TRP A 619 -15.88 -8.65 7.49
C TRP A 619 -16.23 -9.15 6.09
N MET A 620 -15.29 -9.07 5.13
CA MET A 620 -15.51 -9.55 3.77
C MET A 620 -15.69 -11.07 3.66
N LEU A 621 -15.14 -11.88 4.59
CA LEU A 621 -15.43 -13.33 4.61
C LEU A 621 -16.90 -13.62 4.94
N LEU A 622 -17.58 -12.69 5.61
CA LEU A 622 -19.02 -12.76 5.91
C LEU A 622 -19.86 -12.12 4.80
N ASN A 623 -19.28 -11.86 3.62
CA ASN A 623 -19.92 -11.12 2.53
C ASN A 623 -20.37 -9.69 2.92
N ALA A 624 -19.68 -9.03 3.87
CA ALA A 624 -19.93 -7.61 4.14
C ALA A 624 -19.43 -6.76 2.98
N ARG A 625 -20.30 -5.88 2.45
CA ARG A 625 -19.92 -4.84 1.48
C ARG A 625 -19.45 -3.57 2.19
N ASP A 626 -20.12 -3.26 3.31
CA ASP A 626 -19.77 -2.17 4.22
C ASP A 626 -20.30 -2.50 5.63
N PRO A 627 -19.44 -3.04 6.52
CA PRO A 627 -19.85 -3.34 7.90
C PRO A 627 -20.21 -2.07 8.69
N SER A 628 -19.71 -0.90 8.29
CA SER A 628 -20.01 0.37 8.96
C SER A 628 -21.48 0.78 8.81
N GLN A 629 -22.11 0.34 7.73
CA GLN A 629 -23.52 0.59 7.44
C GLN A 629 -24.38 -0.68 7.61
N ARG A 630 -23.78 -1.79 8.06
CA ARG A 630 -24.39 -3.13 8.12
C ARG A 630 -24.87 -3.62 6.75
N GLU A 631 -24.11 -3.29 5.72
CA GLU A 631 -24.37 -3.66 4.33
C GLU A 631 -23.65 -4.98 3.99
N PHE A 632 -24.41 -5.94 3.48
CA PHE A 632 -23.95 -7.27 3.08
C PHE A 632 -24.42 -7.59 1.66
N ILE A 633 -23.80 -8.56 1.00
CA ILE A 633 -24.23 -9.02 -0.33
C ILE A 633 -25.68 -9.51 -0.27
N GLY A 634 -26.49 -9.08 -1.23
CA GLY A 634 -27.90 -9.47 -1.36
C GLY A 634 -28.11 -10.76 -2.17
N ASP A 635 -29.29 -10.91 -2.76
CA ASP A 635 -29.59 -12.03 -3.66
C ASP A 635 -28.91 -11.85 -5.03
N MET A 636 -27.74 -12.45 -5.19
CA MET A 636 -26.93 -12.35 -6.41
C MET A 636 -27.63 -12.95 -7.64
N ARG A 637 -28.45 -13.99 -7.48
CA ARG A 637 -29.14 -14.65 -8.60
C ARG A 637 -30.33 -13.83 -9.10
N LYS A 638 -30.82 -12.90 -8.28
CA LYS A 638 -31.85 -11.93 -8.66
C LYS A 638 -31.28 -10.61 -9.16
N ASP A 639 -30.33 -10.02 -8.44
CA ASP A 639 -29.89 -8.64 -8.62
C ASP A 639 -28.43 -8.52 -9.12
N GLY A 640 -27.72 -9.65 -9.33
CA GLY A 640 -26.34 -9.69 -9.83
C GLY A 640 -25.29 -9.51 -8.73
N ILE A 641 -24.02 -9.36 -9.13
CA ILE A 641 -22.90 -9.27 -8.16
C ILE A 641 -22.93 -7.97 -7.32
N SER A 642 -23.63 -6.95 -7.81
CA SER A 642 -23.90 -5.70 -7.08
C SER A 642 -25.08 -5.83 -6.10
N ALA A 643 -25.67 -7.01 -5.95
CA ALA A 643 -26.73 -7.24 -4.98
C ALA A 643 -26.27 -6.84 -3.58
N SER A 644 -27.14 -6.13 -2.87
CA SER A 644 -26.86 -5.61 -1.54
C SER A 644 -28.11 -5.68 -0.66
N MET A 645 -27.90 -5.86 0.64
CA MET A 645 -28.93 -5.82 1.67
C MET A 645 -28.37 -5.23 2.97
N THR A 646 -29.25 -4.64 3.78
CA THR A 646 -28.91 -4.19 5.13
C THR A 646 -29.47 -5.15 6.16
N VAL A 647 -28.68 -5.47 7.19
CA VAL A 647 -29.10 -6.36 8.29
C VAL A 647 -29.28 -5.60 9.61
N GLU A 648 -30.27 -6.02 10.40
CA GLU A 648 -30.43 -5.51 11.77
C GLU A 648 -29.42 -6.14 12.74
N SER A 649 -29.12 -7.42 12.53
CA SER A 649 -28.19 -8.22 13.32
C SER A 649 -27.67 -9.40 12.51
N ILE A 650 -26.50 -9.91 12.86
CA ILE A 650 -26.04 -11.25 12.47
C ILE A 650 -26.40 -12.24 13.58
N ARG A 651 -26.67 -13.50 13.26
CA ARG A 651 -26.96 -14.52 14.28
C ARG A 651 -25.84 -15.54 14.35
N LEU A 652 -25.45 -15.94 15.56
CA LEU A 652 -24.37 -16.88 15.82
C LEU A 652 -24.84 -18.07 16.66
N SER A 653 -24.31 -19.26 16.35
CA SER A 653 -24.50 -20.49 17.09
C SER A 653 -23.19 -21.28 17.11
N ALA A 654 -22.91 -21.99 18.21
CA ALA A 654 -21.74 -22.86 18.33
C ALA A 654 -22.21 -24.30 18.53
N ALA A 655 -21.49 -25.24 17.91
CA ALA A 655 -21.79 -26.66 18.03
C ALA A 655 -20.52 -27.48 18.30
N VAL A 656 -20.65 -28.46 19.19
CA VAL A 656 -19.62 -29.47 19.41
C VAL A 656 -20.05 -30.74 18.70
N ILE A 657 -19.17 -31.27 17.84
CA ILE A 657 -19.48 -32.37 16.93
C ILE A 657 -18.55 -33.53 17.19
N ARG A 658 -19.07 -34.77 17.16
CA ARG A 658 -18.26 -35.97 17.30
C ARG A 658 -17.60 -36.37 15.97
N ASN A 659 -16.29 -36.61 15.99
CA ASN A 659 -15.50 -36.89 14.79
C ASN A 659 -15.84 -38.26 14.15
N ASP A 660 -16.32 -39.23 14.93
CA ASP A 660 -16.54 -40.62 14.48
C ASP A 660 -17.79 -40.84 13.59
N GLY A 661 -18.59 -39.79 13.34
CA GLY A 661 -19.85 -39.93 12.59
C GLY A 661 -20.66 -38.64 12.37
N GLN A 662 -20.09 -37.45 12.55
CA GLN A 662 -20.75 -36.13 12.40
C GLN A 662 -22.05 -35.97 13.20
N ALA A 663 -22.19 -36.67 14.33
CA ALA A 663 -23.32 -36.45 15.22
C ALA A 663 -23.05 -35.19 16.05
N VAL A 664 -23.99 -34.25 16.05
CA VAL A 664 -23.96 -33.07 16.91
C VAL A 664 -24.16 -33.53 18.36
N ILE A 665 -23.21 -33.18 19.24
CA ILE A 665 -23.29 -33.45 20.68
C ILE A 665 -24.19 -32.39 21.32
N GLU A 666 -23.95 -31.14 20.95
CA GLU A 666 -24.69 -29.97 21.39
C GLU A 666 -24.56 -28.88 20.33
N GLN A 667 -25.64 -28.14 20.09
CA GLN A 667 -25.61 -26.87 19.37
C GLN A 667 -26.36 -25.83 20.20
N THR A 668 -25.75 -24.65 20.39
CA THR A 668 -26.40 -23.54 21.08
C THR A 668 -27.47 -22.92 20.19
N PRO A 669 -28.55 -22.33 20.75
CA PRO A 669 -29.48 -21.53 19.97
C PRO A 669 -28.77 -20.41 19.20
N PHE A 670 -29.35 -19.98 18.07
CA PHE A 670 -28.89 -18.78 17.38
C PHE A 670 -29.17 -17.52 18.20
N ASN A 671 -28.13 -16.75 18.53
CA ASN A 671 -28.26 -15.46 19.21
C ASN A 671 -27.89 -14.30 18.29
N SER A 672 -28.65 -13.22 18.37
CA SER A 672 -28.44 -12.02 17.55
C SER A 672 -27.37 -11.10 18.13
N TYR A 673 -26.47 -10.65 17.26
CA TYR A 673 -25.50 -9.60 17.51
C TYR A 673 -25.71 -8.43 16.57
N SER A 674 -25.75 -7.22 17.13
CA SER A 674 -25.90 -5.97 16.38
C SER A 674 -24.89 -4.95 16.92
N TRP A 675 -24.51 -3.99 16.10
CA TRP A 675 -23.52 -2.96 16.44
C TRP A 675 -23.91 -1.59 15.88
N GLU A 676 -23.54 -0.51 16.55
CA GLU A 676 -23.83 0.84 16.04
C GLU A 676 -23.15 1.08 14.69
N GLN A 677 -23.90 1.68 13.75
CA GLN A 677 -23.32 2.13 12.48
C GLN A 677 -22.29 3.24 12.73
N TRP A 678 -21.30 3.37 11.85
CA TRP A 678 -20.32 4.45 11.93
C TRP A 678 -20.07 5.12 10.58
N ASP A 679 -19.85 6.43 10.61
CA ASP A 679 -19.45 7.22 9.44
C ASP A 679 -17.96 7.55 9.43
N LEU A 680 -17.33 7.60 10.61
CA LEU A 680 -15.89 7.76 10.75
C LEU A 680 -15.34 6.58 11.55
N PRO A 681 -14.32 5.87 11.04
CA PRO A 681 -13.74 4.75 11.74
C PRO A 681 -12.99 5.22 13.00
N GLN A 682 -12.92 4.36 14.00
CA GLN A 682 -11.93 4.49 15.05
C GLN A 682 -10.68 3.71 14.66
N TYR A 683 -9.52 4.20 15.04
CA TYR A 683 -8.26 3.52 14.75
C TYR A 683 -7.17 3.97 15.72
N LYS A 684 -6.07 3.21 15.74
CA LYS A 684 -4.82 3.60 16.39
C LYS A 684 -3.67 3.30 15.45
N GLU A 685 -2.75 4.24 15.33
CA GLU A 685 -1.48 4.06 14.62
C GLU A 685 -0.65 2.97 15.32
N ARG A 686 -0.05 2.08 14.53
CA ARG A 686 0.89 1.06 15.02
C ARG A 686 1.94 0.77 13.95
N LEU A 687 3.20 0.74 14.34
CA LEU A 687 4.26 0.26 13.46
C LEU A 687 4.17 -1.28 13.33
N LYS A 688 4.21 -1.77 12.09
CA LYS A 688 4.23 -3.20 11.80
C LYS A 688 5.59 -3.80 12.15
N ARG A 689 5.65 -5.13 12.32
CA ARG A 689 6.93 -5.83 12.56
C ARG A 689 7.96 -5.60 11.45
N SER A 690 7.52 -5.33 10.22
CA SER A 690 8.37 -4.95 9.09
C SER A 690 9.16 -3.66 9.31
N TYR A 691 8.62 -2.69 10.06
CA TYR A 691 9.31 -1.43 10.38
C TYR A 691 10.62 -1.69 11.11
N ASP A 692 10.61 -2.50 12.17
CA ASP A 692 11.81 -2.76 12.98
C ASP A 692 12.87 -3.52 12.16
N ILE A 693 12.45 -4.44 11.29
CA ILE A 693 13.34 -5.18 10.39
C ILE A 693 14.04 -4.23 9.42
N LEU A 694 13.28 -3.34 8.76
CA LEU A 694 13.84 -2.34 7.86
C LEU A 694 14.71 -1.32 8.60
N LYS A 695 14.33 -0.92 9.81
CA LYS A 695 15.13 -0.03 10.66
C LYS A 695 16.51 -0.61 10.94
N ASP A 696 16.57 -1.89 11.33
CA ASP A 696 17.81 -2.60 11.57
C ASP A 696 18.63 -2.74 10.28
N PHE A 697 17.97 -3.09 9.17
CA PHE A 697 18.62 -3.24 7.86
C PHE A 697 19.18 -1.92 7.30
N PHE A 698 18.41 -0.84 7.28
CA PHE A 698 18.83 0.48 6.80
C PHE A 698 19.95 1.11 7.64
N ASN A 699 20.12 0.65 8.89
CA ASN A 699 21.27 1.00 9.71
C ASN A 699 22.58 0.29 9.28
N THR A 700 22.48 -0.78 8.49
CA THR A 700 23.65 -1.52 7.96
C THR A 700 24.10 -1.07 6.58
N ILE A 701 23.25 -0.34 5.85
CA ILE A 701 23.55 0.21 4.54
C ILE A 701 24.01 1.66 4.70
N ASP A 702 25.16 2.00 4.13
CA ASP A 702 25.70 3.36 4.16
C ASP A 702 24.93 4.32 3.24
#